data_AF-A0A1B2DDG6-F1
#
_entry.id   AF-A0A1B2DDG6-F1
#
_cell.length_a   1.000
_cell.length_b   1.000
_cell.length_c   1.000
_cell.angle_alpha   90.00
_cell.angle_beta   90.00
_cell.angle_gamma   90.00
#
_symmetry.space_group_name_H-M   'P 1'
#
loop_
_entity.id
_entity.type
_entity.pdbx_description
1 polymer ?
#
loop_
_entity_poly.entity_id
_entity_poly.type
_entity_poly.pdbx_seq_one_letter_code
_entity_poly.pdbx_strand_id
1 'polypeptide(L)'
;MKKNKFREMLGVLLICSVVLSACSTSSQASTTAAVTTSATTAAAAASSQSGETTAAAPASVAVSDVVTFDEADKAVDWSAETSTAIKLNGTSAAVTGSGAKASGSTVTISAAGTYVLSGTLSDGQVVVDVQDDGDVHLVLNGANIHDNDSAGIYIKEAGNVVLTLQEGTENTISDGATYVFADAATDEPSAAIFSKADLTINGTGKLSVVASYNDGITSKDDLKIVSGTIDITAADDGIVGKDMVAIEDGTVTIKAEGDGIKSTNDTDEGRGFIAIAGGTFTIEAGNDGIQAETELIVDGGTFNLVTGGGNVNGEVKQEEGPGGMGMQRGGMNATSAAGTSADAAATATTETTETGSTSAKGVKAGGDMTVNGGTFTIDSADDALHSNSNVTVTGGEFEIATGDDGIHADALTTIAGGSINITKSYEGIEGANITISGGEIHVVASDDGINVAGGSDETSEAAGGRADQFSASSNNLLTISGGIVNVDAAGDGLDSNGSISMTGGTVSVNGPTMNGNGALDYDGTFNISGGTLVAAGSSGMAQATSEESSQFTISMTFSQAQQAGTLVHLQDSDGNTIMTFAPSKNYQSVVISSPELAQGGSYTLYTGGSSTGSNTDGLYTDGAYTGGTKVTDFEVSSSVTWLNESGVTTANSGGGFGGGGGGGRPQGGGR
;
A
#
# COMPACT_ATOMS: atom_id res chain seq x y z
N MET A 1 -50.26 6.92 -19.81
CA MET A 1 -50.20 7.63 -21.11
C MET A 1 -48.80 8.22 -21.24
N LYS A 2 -47.96 7.62 -22.11
CA LYS A 2 -46.57 8.03 -22.34
C LYS A 2 -46.49 9.42 -22.95
N LYS A 3 -45.59 10.27 -22.46
CA LYS A 3 -45.07 11.42 -23.21
C LYS A 3 -43.57 11.58 -22.99
N ASN A 4 -42.83 11.11 -23.99
CA ASN A 4 -41.43 11.41 -24.26
C ASN A 4 -41.20 12.92 -24.38
N LYS A 5 -40.03 13.40 -23.93
CA LYS A 5 -39.32 14.53 -24.54
C LYS A 5 -37.81 14.30 -24.52
N PHE A 6 -37.31 13.80 -25.64
CA PHE A 6 -35.95 14.01 -26.14
C PHE A 6 -35.90 15.38 -26.83
N ARG A 7 -34.76 16.10 -26.72
CA ARG A 7 -34.23 17.17 -27.62
C ARG A 7 -33.17 17.99 -26.86
N GLU A 8 -32.04 18.46 -27.38
CA GLU A 8 -31.38 18.36 -28.69
C GLU A 8 -29.95 18.95 -28.47
N MET A 9 -28.91 18.26 -28.94
CA MET A 9 -27.54 18.77 -29.10
C MET A 9 -27.52 19.92 -30.12
N LEU A 10 -26.74 20.98 -29.87
CA LEU A 10 -26.29 21.89 -30.91
C LEU A 10 -24.79 22.16 -30.75
N GLY A 11 -24.00 21.63 -31.69
CA GLY A 11 -22.58 21.94 -31.86
C GLY A 11 -22.38 23.27 -32.59
N VAL A 12 -21.28 23.95 -32.25
CA VAL A 12 -20.75 25.08 -33.03
C VAL A 12 -19.27 24.82 -33.29
N LEU A 13 -18.95 24.68 -34.57
CA LEU A 13 -17.61 24.53 -35.12
C LEU A 13 -17.19 25.86 -35.76
N LEU A 14 -15.89 26.17 -35.61
CA LEU A 14 -15.03 26.94 -36.52
C LEU A 14 -15.04 28.49 -36.44
N ILE A 15 -13.85 29.08 -36.19
CA ILE A 15 -13.04 29.80 -37.20
C ILE A 15 -11.78 30.41 -36.54
N CYS A 16 -10.61 29.94 -36.97
CA CYS A 16 -9.32 30.60 -36.80
C CYS A 16 -9.25 31.91 -37.59
N SER A 17 -8.75 32.99 -36.96
CA SER A 17 -8.14 34.09 -37.71
C SER A 17 -7.06 34.81 -36.88
N VAL A 18 -5.82 34.66 -37.33
CA VAL A 18 -4.63 35.39 -36.89
C VAL A 18 -4.61 36.75 -37.58
N VAL A 19 -4.42 37.84 -36.82
CA VAL A 19 -3.90 39.12 -37.34
C VAL A 19 -2.95 39.72 -36.31
N LEU A 20 -1.65 39.74 -36.62
CA LEU A 20 -0.66 40.63 -36.03
C LEU A 20 -0.62 41.95 -36.81
N SER A 21 -0.62 43.09 -36.10
CA SER A 21 0.38 44.17 -36.18
C SER A 21 -0.18 45.52 -35.70
N ALA A 22 0.50 46.15 -34.74
CA ALA A 22 1.12 47.49 -34.85
C ALA A 22 1.15 48.28 -33.52
N CYS A 23 2.36 48.30 -32.93
CA CYS A 23 3.09 49.42 -32.33
C CYS A 23 2.39 50.56 -31.58
N SER A 24 2.84 50.78 -30.33
CA SER A 24 3.26 52.12 -29.89
C SER A 24 4.50 52.02 -28.99
N THR A 25 5.35 53.05 -29.08
CA THR A 25 6.78 53.11 -28.78
C THR A 25 7.09 53.82 -27.47
N SER A 26 8.16 53.43 -26.77
CA SER A 26 9.13 54.38 -26.17
C SER A 26 10.44 53.74 -25.67
N SER A 27 11.47 53.91 -26.50
CA SER A 27 12.81 54.44 -26.15
C SER A 27 13.79 53.58 -25.32
N GLN A 28 14.68 52.86 -26.02
CA GLN A 28 16.13 53.11 -26.14
C GLN A 28 17.00 52.76 -24.91
N ALA A 29 17.81 51.72 -25.06
CA ALA A 29 19.27 51.87 -25.20
C ALA A 29 19.87 50.61 -25.83
N SER A 30 20.70 50.84 -26.84
CA SER A 30 21.29 49.87 -27.75
C SER A 30 22.77 49.61 -27.41
N THR A 31 23.20 48.36 -27.49
CA THR A 31 24.56 48.02 -27.95
C THR A 31 24.47 46.84 -28.92
N THR A 32 24.92 47.13 -30.13
CA THR A 32 25.00 46.30 -31.33
C THR A 32 26.18 45.34 -31.29
N ALA A 33 26.01 44.10 -31.75
CA ALA A 33 26.99 43.41 -32.61
C ALA A 33 26.32 42.29 -33.42
N ALA A 34 26.67 42.25 -34.70
CA ALA A 34 25.99 41.55 -35.78
C ALA A 34 26.20 40.04 -35.88
N VAL A 35 25.12 39.40 -36.32
CA VAL A 35 24.97 38.22 -37.20
C VAL A 35 26.18 37.90 -38.09
N THR A 36 26.56 36.61 -38.20
CA THR A 36 26.85 35.94 -39.48
C THR A 36 26.67 34.43 -39.35
N THR A 37 25.69 33.90 -40.08
CA THR A 37 25.50 32.48 -40.39
C THR A 37 26.49 32.04 -41.48
N SER A 38 27.16 30.91 -41.28
CA SER A 38 27.78 30.13 -42.36
C SER A 38 27.77 28.66 -41.96
N ALA A 39 27.08 27.87 -42.78
CA ALA A 39 27.02 26.43 -42.67
C ALA A 39 28.26 25.80 -43.34
N THR A 40 28.90 24.88 -42.64
CA THR A 40 29.67 23.77 -43.24
C THR A 40 29.62 22.57 -42.32
N THR A 41 29.16 21.46 -42.89
CA THR A 41 29.07 20.10 -42.37
C THR A 41 30.43 19.49 -42.04
N ALA A 42 30.57 18.88 -40.86
CA ALA A 42 31.47 17.75 -40.61
C ALA A 42 30.99 16.97 -39.37
N ALA A 43 30.80 15.66 -39.56
CA ALA A 43 30.35 14.70 -38.56
C ALA A 43 31.43 14.42 -37.50
N ALA A 44 31.02 14.26 -36.23
CA ALA A 44 31.61 13.31 -35.27
C ALA A 44 30.85 13.31 -33.94
N ALA A 45 30.60 12.10 -33.44
CA ALA A 45 30.27 11.69 -32.07
C ALA A 45 28.93 12.17 -31.47
N ALA A 46 27.92 11.29 -31.60
CA ALA A 46 26.77 11.26 -30.72
C ALA A 46 27.21 10.76 -29.33
N SER A 47 27.15 11.63 -28.32
CA SER A 47 27.05 11.23 -26.92
C SER A 47 25.56 11.19 -26.58
N SER A 48 25.03 9.98 -26.49
CA SER A 48 23.68 9.73 -25.98
C SER A 48 23.65 10.09 -24.51
N GLN A 49 23.12 11.26 -24.18
CA GLN A 49 22.81 11.65 -22.82
C GLN A 49 21.43 11.03 -22.51
N SER A 50 21.41 9.96 -21.71
CA SER A 50 20.19 9.41 -21.13
C SER A 50 19.65 10.47 -20.16
N GLY A 51 18.62 11.19 -20.58
CA GLY A 51 17.82 11.97 -19.66
C GLY A 51 17.02 11.01 -18.79
N GLU A 52 17.46 10.79 -17.57
CA GLU A 52 16.63 10.24 -16.50
C GLU A 52 15.44 11.20 -16.32
N THR A 53 14.27 10.83 -16.84
CA THR A 53 13.03 11.51 -16.51
C THR A 53 12.60 11.02 -15.15
N THR A 54 12.93 11.77 -14.09
CA THR A 54 12.33 11.60 -12.76
C THR A 54 10.82 11.66 -12.94
N ALA A 55 10.11 10.56 -12.66
CA ALA A 55 8.67 10.62 -12.52
C ALA A 55 8.37 11.60 -11.39
N ALA A 56 7.67 12.70 -11.69
CA ALA A 56 7.28 13.64 -10.66
C ALA A 56 6.28 12.92 -9.73
N ALA A 57 6.52 12.97 -8.42
CA ALA A 57 5.56 12.48 -7.44
C ALA A 57 4.17 13.10 -7.72
N PRO A 58 3.08 12.30 -7.73
CA PRO A 58 1.75 12.85 -7.86
C PRO A 58 1.49 13.86 -6.72
N ALA A 59 0.74 14.92 -7.01
CA ALA A 59 0.30 15.84 -5.97
C ALA A 59 -0.66 15.08 -5.04
N SER A 60 -0.44 15.14 -3.73
CA SER A 60 -1.30 14.46 -2.75
C SER A 60 -2.73 15.00 -2.80
N VAL A 61 -3.71 14.10 -2.86
CA VAL A 61 -5.15 14.40 -2.75
C VAL A 61 -5.56 14.34 -1.29
N ALA A 62 -6.34 15.30 -0.81
CA ALA A 62 -6.92 15.30 0.53
C ALA A 62 -8.39 14.89 0.50
N VAL A 63 -8.94 14.43 1.63
CA VAL A 63 -10.36 14.07 1.72
C VAL A 63 -11.27 15.24 1.37
N SER A 64 -10.89 16.46 1.76
CA SER A 64 -11.65 17.68 1.45
C SER A 64 -11.69 18.04 -0.04
N ASP A 65 -10.84 17.44 -0.87
CA ASP A 65 -10.85 17.65 -2.32
C ASP A 65 -11.94 16.81 -3.02
N VAL A 66 -12.32 15.68 -2.42
CA VAL A 66 -13.25 14.70 -3.01
C VAL A 66 -14.58 14.60 -2.27
N VAL A 67 -14.62 14.92 -0.98
CA VAL A 67 -15.82 14.83 -0.13
C VAL A 67 -16.10 16.15 0.57
N THR A 68 -17.38 16.52 0.61
CA THR A 68 -17.91 17.54 1.51
C THR A 68 -18.88 16.93 2.51
N PHE A 69 -18.66 17.20 3.79
CA PHE A 69 -19.60 16.91 4.87
C PHE A 69 -20.41 18.17 5.16
N ASP A 70 -21.63 18.22 4.65
CA ASP A 70 -22.47 19.41 4.68
C ASP A 70 -23.10 19.63 6.06
N GLU A 71 -23.64 20.83 6.31
CA GLU A 71 -24.35 21.14 7.56
C GLU A 71 -25.54 20.21 7.82
N ALA A 72 -26.16 19.68 6.76
CA ALA A 72 -27.23 18.70 6.87
C ALA A 72 -26.72 17.35 7.40
N ASP A 73 -25.53 16.92 6.97
CA ASP A 73 -24.90 15.68 7.43
C ASP A 73 -24.55 15.76 8.93
N LYS A 74 -24.28 16.97 9.42
CA LYS A 74 -23.89 17.27 10.80
C LYS A 74 -25.08 17.58 11.72
N ALA A 75 -26.29 17.66 11.17
CA ALA A 75 -27.48 18.03 11.93
C ALA A 75 -27.90 16.90 12.88
N VAL A 76 -27.71 17.12 14.19
CA VAL A 76 -28.10 16.18 15.25
C VAL A 76 -29.33 16.64 16.04
N ASP A 77 -29.67 17.93 15.96
CA ASP A 77 -30.73 18.53 16.76
C ASP A 77 -32.13 18.07 16.31
N TRP A 78 -32.99 17.77 17.28
CA TRP A 78 -34.41 17.48 17.06
C TRP A 78 -35.26 17.99 18.23
N SER A 79 -36.59 18.04 18.06
CA SER A 79 -37.51 18.45 19.13
C SER A 79 -38.72 17.54 19.23
N ALA A 80 -39.10 17.17 20.46
CA ALA A 80 -40.28 16.33 20.70
C ALA A 80 -41.61 16.97 20.23
N GLU A 81 -41.64 18.29 20.01
CA GLU A 81 -42.83 19.01 19.54
C GLU A 81 -43.02 18.92 18.02
N THR A 82 -41.92 18.83 17.28
CA THR A 82 -41.91 18.86 15.81
C THR A 82 -41.62 17.51 15.18
N SER A 83 -41.09 16.56 15.94
CA SER A 83 -40.75 15.22 15.47
C SER A 83 -41.89 14.22 15.71
N THR A 84 -41.97 13.21 14.85
CA THR A 84 -42.87 12.08 15.05
C THR A 84 -42.22 11.05 15.96
N ALA A 85 -42.85 10.71 17.08
CA ALA A 85 -42.34 9.72 18.02
C ALA A 85 -42.77 8.30 17.62
N ILE A 86 -41.83 7.38 17.55
CA ILE A 86 -42.03 5.95 17.29
C ILE A 86 -41.56 5.19 18.52
N LYS A 87 -42.53 4.65 19.28
CA LYS A 87 -42.25 3.87 20.49
C LYS A 87 -42.39 2.39 20.19
N LEU A 88 -41.29 1.65 20.36
CA LEU A 88 -41.20 0.21 20.14
C LEU A 88 -41.55 -0.54 21.44
N ASN A 89 -42.50 -1.48 21.38
CA ASN A 89 -43.12 -2.13 22.55
C ASN A 89 -43.13 -3.68 22.44
N GLY A 90 -41.97 -4.27 22.21
CA GLY A 90 -41.79 -5.71 22.04
C GLY A 90 -42.24 -6.15 20.65
N THR A 91 -43.46 -6.65 20.51
CA THR A 91 -44.00 -7.19 19.24
C THR A 91 -44.87 -6.19 18.47
N SER A 92 -44.81 -4.91 18.84
CA SER A 92 -45.60 -3.85 18.21
C SER A 92 -44.93 -2.50 18.36
N ALA A 93 -45.36 -1.52 17.55
CA ALA A 93 -44.94 -0.14 17.68
C ALA A 93 -46.13 0.82 17.77
N ALA A 94 -45.92 1.96 18.42
CA ALA A 94 -46.89 3.05 18.53
C ALA A 94 -46.30 4.33 17.91
N VAL A 95 -47.06 4.97 17.02
CA VAL A 95 -46.66 6.21 16.36
C VAL A 95 -47.48 7.38 16.91
N THR A 96 -46.80 8.44 17.33
CA THR A 96 -47.41 9.71 17.75
C THR A 96 -46.84 10.83 16.89
N GLY A 97 -47.66 11.35 15.96
CA GLY A 97 -47.24 12.33 14.96
C GLY A 97 -47.81 11.99 13.58
N SER A 98 -47.20 12.53 12.53
CA SER A 98 -47.58 12.30 11.13
C SER A 98 -46.45 11.66 10.33
N GLY A 99 -46.74 11.18 9.13
CA GLY A 99 -45.72 10.70 8.20
C GLY A 99 -45.18 9.28 8.49
N ALA A 100 -45.60 8.63 9.57
CA ALA A 100 -45.33 7.22 9.84
C ALA A 100 -46.58 6.46 10.28
N LYS A 101 -46.57 5.14 10.08
CA LYS A 101 -47.66 4.24 10.49
C LYS A 101 -47.08 2.91 10.98
N ALA A 102 -47.58 2.42 12.12
CA ALA A 102 -47.31 1.06 12.57
C ALA A 102 -48.40 0.09 12.10
N SER A 103 -48.00 -1.09 11.67
CA SER A 103 -48.87 -2.22 11.33
C SER A 103 -48.29 -3.50 11.94
N GLY A 104 -48.74 -3.84 13.16
CA GLY A 104 -48.12 -4.92 13.93
C GLY A 104 -46.73 -4.50 14.40
N SER A 105 -45.72 -5.30 14.09
CA SER A 105 -44.32 -5.02 14.37
C SER A 105 -43.62 -4.20 13.27
N THR A 106 -44.21 -4.01 12.09
CA THR A 106 -43.62 -3.16 11.05
C THR A 106 -44.01 -1.69 11.23
N VAL A 107 -43.04 -0.78 11.18
CA VAL A 107 -43.25 0.67 11.09
C VAL A 107 -42.89 1.14 9.69
N THR A 108 -43.77 1.87 9.01
CA THR A 108 -43.49 2.47 7.70
C THR A 108 -43.52 3.98 7.81
N ILE A 109 -42.41 4.62 7.44
CA ILE A 109 -42.25 6.06 7.26
C ILE A 109 -42.47 6.37 5.77
N SER A 110 -43.38 7.30 5.46
CA SER A 110 -43.81 7.59 4.07
C SER A 110 -43.85 9.08 3.73
N ALA A 111 -43.19 9.91 4.52
CA ALA A 111 -43.03 11.33 4.26
C ALA A 111 -41.69 11.81 4.80
N ALA A 112 -41.17 12.91 4.25
CA ALA A 112 -40.03 13.62 4.80
C ALA A 112 -40.29 14.09 6.24
N GLY A 113 -39.24 14.16 7.05
CA GLY A 113 -39.30 14.71 8.41
C GLY A 113 -38.43 13.99 9.42
N THR A 114 -38.58 14.37 10.70
CA THR A 114 -37.82 13.80 11.81
C THR A 114 -38.63 12.76 12.58
N TYR A 115 -38.02 11.59 12.79
CA TYR A 115 -38.62 10.42 13.43
C TYR A 115 -37.74 9.93 14.57
N VAL A 116 -38.30 9.88 15.79
CA VAL A 116 -37.53 9.56 17.00
C VAL A 116 -37.94 8.20 17.52
N LEU A 117 -37.01 7.26 17.48
CA LEU A 117 -37.22 5.86 17.82
C LEU A 117 -36.71 5.58 19.23
N SER A 118 -37.51 4.88 20.02
CA SER A 118 -37.14 4.46 21.38
C SER A 118 -37.85 3.18 21.79
N GLY A 119 -37.22 2.42 22.70
CA GLY A 119 -37.76 1.16 23.19
C GLY A 119 -37.26 -0.04 22.39
N THR A 120 -37.97 -1.17 22.48
CA THR A 120 -37.54 -2.44 21.86
C THR A 120 -38.58 -2.96 20.88
N LEU A 121 -38.15 -3.39 19.70
CA LEU A 121 -38.91 -4.19 18.74
C LEU A 121 -38.18 -5.53 18.62
N SER A 122 -38.78 -6.60 19.15
CA SER A 122 -38.12 -7.90 19.28
C SER A 122 -38.18 -8.77 18.04
N ASP A 123 -39.05 -8.41 17.10
CA ASP A 123 -39.25 -9.10 15.82
C ASP A 123 -40.04 -8.19 14.89
N GLY A 124 -39.35 -7.33 14.16
CA GLY A 124 -39.92 -6.52 13.12
C GLY A 124 -39.01 -5.41 12.62
N GLN A 125 -39.51 -4.72 11.60
CA GLN A 125 -38.73 -3.82 10.77
C GLN A 125 -39.22 -2.37 10.84
N VAL A 126 -38.29 -1.43 10.73
CA VAL A 126 -38.57 -0.03 10.39
C VAL A 126 -38.26 0.19 8.91
N VAL A 127 -39.28 0.57 8.14
CA VAL A 127 -39.20 0.81 6.70
C VAL A 127 -39.29 2.31 6.42
N VAL A 128 -38.35 2.86 5.67
CA VAL A 128 -38.42 4.21 5.09
C VAL A 128 -38.78 4.09 3.61
N ASP A 129 -39.92 4.66 3.22
CA ASP A 129 -40.51 4.54 1.89
C ASP A 129 -41.13 5.89 1.47
N VAL A 130 -40.27 6.88 1.32
CA VAL A 130 -40.58 8.29 1.02
C VAL A 130 -40.46 8.53 -0.49
N GLN A 131 -41.53 8.19 -1.19
CA GLN A 131 -41.64 8.19 -2.66
C GLN A 131 -41.54 9.57 -3.34
N ASP A 132 -41.51 10.65 -2.57
CA ASP A 132 -41.39 12.02 -3.08
C ASP A 132 -39.98 12.60 -2.92
N ASP A 133 -38.97 11.73 -2.74
CA ASP A 133 -37.55 12.09 -2.72
C ASP A 133 -37.19 13.08 -1.60
N GLY A 134 -37.92 12.97 -0.47
CA GLY A 134 -37.77 13.85 0.67
C GLY A 134 -36.81 13.30 1.72
N ASP A 135 -36.11 14.20 2.42
CA ASP A 135 -35.13 13.83 3.45
C ASP A 135 -35.79 13.31 4.74
N VAL A 136 -35.15 12.30 5.33
CA VAL A 136 -35.59 11.68 6.58
C VAL A 136 -34.49 11.80 7.62
N HIS A 137 -34.84 12.35 8.77
CA HIS A 137 -33.96 12.40 9.93
C HIS A 137 -34.42 11.34 10.95
N LEU A 138 -33.71 10.23 11.02
CA LEU A 138 -34.01 9.08 11.87
C LEU A 138 -33.16 9.15 13.15
N VAL A 139 -33.78 9.49 14.27
CA VAL A 139 -33.08 9.61 15.56
C VAL A 139 -33.25 8.32 16.36
N LEU A 140 -32.15 7.61 16.60
CA LEU A 140 -32.12 6.46 17.50
C LEU A 140 -31.86 6.93 18.94
N ASN A 141 -32.90 6.85 19.77
CA ASN A 141 -32.92 7.37 21.14
C ASN A 141 -33.21 6.24 22.14
N GLY A 142 -32.27 5.30 22.25
CA GLY A 142 -32.44 4.07 23.02
C GLY A 142 -33.34 3.07 22.30
N ALA A 143 -33.15 2.91 20.99
CA ALA A 143 -33.89 1.97 20.16
C ALA A 143 -33.15 0.63 20.03
N ASN A 144 -33.85 -0.46 20.28
CA ASN A 144 -33.38 -1.82 20.03
C ASN A 144 -34.34 -2.49 19.03
N ILE A 145 -33.87 -2.82 17.84
CA ILE A 145 -34.68 -3.36 16.75
C ILE A 145 -34.04 -4.66 16.28
N HIS A 146 -34.80 -5.75 16.38
CA HIS A 146 -34.45 -7.04 15.83
C HIS A 146 -35.53 -7.49 14.85
N ASP A 147 -35.13 -8.02 13.71
CA ASP A 147 -36.01 -8.68 12.75
C ASP A 147 -35.47 -10.09 12.45
N ASN A 148 -36.30 -11.13 12.51
CA ASN A 148 -35.83 -12.51 12.31
C ASN A 148 -35.69 -12.90 10.83
N ASP A 149 -36.34 -12.18 9.92
CA ASP A 149 -36.48 -12.57 8.52
C ASP A 149 -36.19 -11.44 7.51
N SER A 150 -35.70 -10.29 7.99
CA SER A 150 -35.27 -9.17 7.17
C SER A 150 -34.32 -8.23 7.93
N ALA A 151 -34.02 -7.07 7.34
CA ALA A 151 -33.26 -6.01 7.97
C ALA A 151 -34.06 -5.36 9.12
N GLY A 152 -33.40 -4.98 10.21
CA GLY A 152 -34.04 -4.20 11.28
C GLY A 152 -34.45 -2.79 10.81
N ILE A 153 -33.61 -2.16 9.97
CA ILE A 153 -33.91 -0.91 9.29
C ILE A 153 -33.75 -1.10 7.78
N TYR A 154 -34.82 -0.85 7.03
CA TYR A 154 -34.82 -0.91 5.57
C TYR A 154 -35.28 0.42 4.96
N ILE A 155 -34.35 1.17 4.40
CA ILE A 155 -34.62 2.38 3.62
C ILE A 155 -34.80 1.97 2.15
N LYS A 156 -36.06 1.88 1.73
CA LYS A 156 -36.47 1.53 0.36
C LYS A 156 -36.33 2.70 -0.59
N GLU A 157 -36.71 3.89 -0.15
CA GLU A 157 -36.70 5.11 -0.93
C GLU A 157 -36.75 6.32 0.01
N ALA A 158 -35.90 7.30 -0.24
CA ALA A 158 -35.84 8.63 0.37
C ALA A 158 -34.90 9.49 -0.48
N GLY A 159 -34.87 10.81 -0.24
CA GLY A 159 -33.81 11.67 -0.80
C GLY A 159 -32.48 11.37 -0.12
N ASN A 160 -32.34 11.84 1.13
CA ASN A 160 -31.25 11.45 2.02
C ASN A 160 -31.81 10.93 3.36
N VAL A 161 -31.12 9.99 3.99
CA VAL A 161 -31.41 9.57 5.37
C VAL A 161 -30.26 9.92 6.29
N VAL A 162 -30.52 10.77 7.28
CA VAL A 162 -29.61 11.04 8.39
C VAL A 162 -30.03 10.21 9.60
N LEU A 163 -29.22 9.21 9.96
CA LEU A 163 -29.36 8.36 11.13
C LEU A 163 -28.57 8.96 12.32
N THR A 164 -29.27 9.64 13.23
CA THR A 164 -28.64 10.25 14.40
C THR A 164 -28.64 9.33 15.60
N LEU A 165 -27.47 9.07 16.16
CA LEU A 165 -27.23 8.38 17.41
C LEU A 165 -27.38 9.38 18.56
N GLN A 166 -28.52 9.35 19.25
CA GLN A 166 -28.80 10.29 20.33
C GLN A 166 -27.77 10.17 21.45
N GLU A 167 -27.20 11.31 21.84
CA GLU A 167 -26.25 11.41 22.95
C GLU A 167 -26.77 10.71 24.21
N GLY A 168 -25.88 9.93 24.84
CA GLY A 168 -26.17 9.24 26.10
C GLY A 168 -27.07 8.00 25.96
N THR A 169 -27.34 7.55 24.74
CA THR A 169 -28.14 6.35 24.47
C THR A 169 -27.32 5.26 23.79
N GLU A 170 -27.73 4.02 24.03
CA GLU A 170 -27.26 2.85 23.31
C GLU A 170 -28.39 2.32 22.44
N ASN A 171 -28.07 2.08 21.18
CA ASN A 171 -29.00 1.60 20.18
C ASN A 171 -28.49 0.28 19.62
N THR A 172 -29.40 -0.65 19.34
CA THR A 172 -29.05 -1.96 18.79
C THR A 172 -29.91 -2.26 17.59
N ILE A 173 -29.30 -2.60 16.47
CA ILE A 173 -29.99 -3.09 15.27
C ILE A 173 -29.45 -4.49 14.99
N SER A 174 -30.33 -5.47 14.82
CA SER A 174 -29.91 -6.82 14.48
C SER A 174 -30.90 -7.50 13.55
N ASP A 175 -30.42 -8.50 12.83
CA ASP A 175 -31.23 -9.33 11.95
C ASP A 175 -31.11 -10.83 12.27
N GLY A 176 -31.87 -11.66 11.57
CA GLY A 176 -31.77 -13.11 11.63
C GLY A 176 -30.85 -13.65 10.53
N ALA A 177 -30.32 -14.87 10.71
CA ALA A 177 -29.37 -15.49 9.77
C ALA A 177 -29.94 -15.85 8.39
N THR A 178 -31.25 -15.63 8.15
CA THR A 178 -31.91 -15.93 6.88
C THR A 178 -32.97 -14.89 6.59
N TYR A 179 -32.98 -14.34 5.37
CA TYR A 179 -34.01 -13.41 4.95
C TYR A 179 -35.12 -14.09 4.15
N VAL A 180 -36.34 -13.57 4.29
CA VAL A 180 -37.53 -13.98 3.54
C VAL A 180 -37.90 -12.89 2.53
N PHE A 181 -37.56 -13.15 1.26
CA PHE A 181 -37.86 -12.22 0.17
C PHE A 181 -39.25 -12.43 -0.44
N ALA A 182 -39.72 -11.41 -1.16
CA ALA A 182 -41.00 -11.46 -1.87
C ALA A 182 -41.02 -12.50 -3.00
N ASP A 183 -39.87 -12.71 -3.66
CA ASP A 183 -39.64 -13.73 -4.67
C ASP A 183 -38.16 -14.11 -4.77
N ALA A 184 -37.85 -15.15 -5.53
CA ALA A 184 -36.50 -15.71 -5.64
C ALA A 184 -35.51 -14.84 -6.47
N ALA A 185 -35.98 -13.77 -7.12
CA ALA A 185 -35.12 -12.84 -7.84
C ALA A 185 -34.80 -11.59 -7.03
N THR A 186 -35.44 -11.42 -5.87
CA THR A 186 -35.16 -10.34 -4.93
C THR A 186 -34.04 -10.77 -3.99
N ASP A 187 -33.00 -9.94 -3.92
CA ASP A 187 -31.79 -10.13 -3.11
C ASP A 187 -31.60 -9.01 -2.06
N GLU A 188 -32.57 -8.11 -1.94
CA GLU A 188 -32.53 -6.95 -1.05
C GLU A 188 -33.72 -6.94 -0.07
N PRO A 189 -33.53 -6.50 1.19
CA PRO A 189 -32.28 -5.94 1.74
C PRO A 189 -31.20 -7.01 1.98
N SER A 190 -29.94 -6.60 2.04
CA SER A 190 -28.77 -7.47 2.27
C SER A 190 -27.97 -7.11 3.53
N ALA A 191 -28.52 -6.31 4.43
CA ALA A 191 -27.82 -5.83 5.62
C ALA A 191 -28.77 -5.56 6.77
N ALA A 192 -28.30 -5.64 8.02
CA ALA A 192 -29.11 -5.32 9.19
C ALA A 192 -29.63 -3.87 9.17
N ILE A 193 -28.82 -2.95 8.63
CA ILE A 193 -29.24 -1.61 8.19
C ILE A 193 -28.99 -1.51 6.69
N PHE A 194 -30.05 -1.48 5.89
CA PHE A 194 -29.93 -1.45 4.44
C PHE A 194 -30.60 -0.20 3.86
N SER A 195 -29.89 0.52 2.99
CA SER A 195 -30.37 1.71 2.30
C SER A 195 -30.23 1.64 0.80
N LYS A 196 -31.29 2.03 0.11
CA LYS A 196 -31.31 2.30 -1.34
C LYS A 196 -31.11 3.77 -1.70
N ALA A 197 -30.88 4.61 -0.70
CA ALA A 197 -30.64 6.04 -0.82
C ALA A 197 -29.37 6.39 -0.05
N ASP A 198 -28.88 7.62 -0.21
CA ASP A 198 -27.77 8.14 0.59
C ASP A 198 -28.05 7.98 2.10
N LEU A 199 -27.02 7.52 2.81
CA LEU A 199 -27.10 7.27 4.24
C LEU A 199 -25.99 8.01 4.97
N THR A 200 -26.37 8.88 5.90
CA THR A 200 -25.44 9.54 6.81
C THR A 200 -25.67 9.06 8.25
N ILE A 201 -24.59 8.74 8.97
CA ILE A 201 -24.64 8.42 10.40
C ILE A 201 -23.92 9.53 11.18
N ASN A 202 -24.56 10.06 12.21
CA ASN A 202 -23.99 11.11 13.05
C ASN A 202 -24.44 11.00 14.51
N GLY A 203 -23.95 11.89 15.37
CA GLY A 203 -24.30 11.95 16.79
C GLY A 203 -23.36 11.15 17.68
N THR A 204 -23.40 11.41 18.99
CA THR A 204 -22.43 10.87 19.95
C THR A 204 -22.94 9.67 20.74
N GLY A 205 -24.14 9.17 20.42
CA GLY A 205 -24.67 7.93 20.97
C GLY A 205 -23.92 6.69 20.45
N LYS A 206 -24.27 5.54 21.02
CA LYS A 206 -23.74 4.24 20.59
C LYS A 206 -24.72 3.51 19.67
N LEU A 207 -24.20 2.89 18.63
CA LEU A 207 -24.88 1.94 17.76
C LEU A 207 -24.17 0.59 17.82
N SER A 208 -24.90 -0.48 18.10
CA SER A 208 -24.44 -1.85 17.96
C SER A 208 -25.22 -2.56 16.87
N VAL A 209 -24.54 -3.06 15.84
CA VAL A 209 -25.13 -3.79 14.72
C VAL A 209 -24.70 -5.25 14.80
N VAL A 210 -25.67 -6.16 14.79
CA VAL A 210 -25.44 -7.61 14.72
C VAL A 210 -26.12 -8.15 13.47
N ALA A 211 -25.35 -8.26 12.40
CA ALA A 211 -25.78 -8.81 11.13
C ALA A 211 -25.40 -10.28 11.03
N SER A 212 -26.38 -11.15 11.20
CA SER A 212 -26.24 -12.60 11.10
C SER A 212 -26.48 -13.11 9.68
N TYR A 213 -27.11 -12.31 8.82
CA TYR A 213 -27.42 -12.70 7.43
C TYR A 213 -26.26 -12.46 6.47
N ASN A 214 -25.80 -11.20 6.38
CA ASN A 214 -24.74 -10.76 5.47
C ASN A 214 -24.06 -9.52 6.05
N ASP A 215 -24.28 -8.33 5.47
CA ASP A 215 -23.55 -7.12 5.83
C ASP A 215 -24.10 -6.44 7.09
N GLY A 216 -23.24 -5.69 7.78
CA GLY A 216 -23.65 -4.82 8.88
C GLY A 216 -24.53 -3.66 8.41
N ILE A 217 -23.92 -2.72 7.69
CA ILE A 217 -24.55 -1.49 7.19
C ILE A 217 -24.26 -1.35 5.70
N THR A 218 -25.30 -1.31 4.88
CA THR A 218 -25.16 -1.18 3.43
C THR A 218 -25.95 0.00 2.89
N SER A 219 -25.31 0.84 2.07
CA SER A 219 -25.94 1.84 1.20
C SER A 219 -25.69 1.47 -0.26
N LYS A 220 -26.74 1.52 -1.10
CA LYS A 220 -26.63 1.37 -2.55
C LYS A 220 -26.16 2.64 -3.25
N ASP A 221 -26.02 3.74 -2.51
CA ASP A 221 -25.47 5.02 -2.98
C ASP A 221 -24.35 5.46 -2.02
N ASP A 222 -24.28 6.75 -1.65
CA ASP A 222 -23.25 7.28 -0.78
C ASP A 222 -23.49 6.88 0.68
N LEU A 223 -22.43 6.54 1.41
CA LEU A 223 -22.47 6.31 2.85
C LEU A 223 -21.50 7.26 3.56
N LYS A 224 -22.01 8.07 4.48
CA LYS A 224 -21.21 8.98 5.30
C LYS A 224 -21.28 8.63 6.79
N ILE A 225 -20.14 8.68 7.46
CA ILE A 225 -20.04 8.64 8.93
C ILE A 225 -19.41 9.93 9.40
N VAL A 226 -20.21 10.76 10.06
CA VAL A 226 -19.75 12.05 10.60
C VAL A 226 -19.21 11.89 12.02
N SER A 227 -19.85 11.04 12.83
CA SER A 227 -19.48 10.78 14.22
C SER A 227 -20.24 9.58 14.78
N GLY A 228 -19.82 9.11 15.96
CA GLY A 228 -20.53 8.09 16.73
C GLY A 228 -19.62 7.03 17.32
N THR A 229 -20.19 6.18 18.18
CA THR A 229 -19.57 4.91 18.59
C THR A 229 -20.33 3.77 17.93
N ILE A 230 -19.72 3.10 16.97
CA ILE A 230 -20.37 2.10 16.12
C ILE A 230 -19.65 0.77 16.30
N ASP A 231 -20.34 -0.24 16.83
CA ASP A 231 -19.84 -1.60 16.97
C ASP A 231 -20.61 -2.51 16.00
N ILE A 232 -19.91 -3.24 15.13
CA ILE A 232 -20.50 -4.10 14.10
C ILE A 232 -19.96 -5.52 14.25
N THR A 233 -20.85 -6.51 14.20
CA THR A 233 -20.53 -7.90 13.92
C THR A 233 -21.33 -8.33 12.70
N ALA A 234 -20.65 -8.76 11.63
CA ALA A 234 -21.25 -9.10 10.34
C ALA A 234 -20.81 -10.50 9.88
N ALA A 235 -21.73 -11.21 9.23
CA ALA A 235 -21.49 -12.52 8.62
C ALA A 235 -20.83 -12.42 7.23
N ASP A 236 -20.79 -11.21 6.67
CA ASP A 236 -20.04 -10.86 5.45
C ASP A 236 -19.31 -9.54 5.72
N ASP A 237 -19.63 -8.47 4.99
CA ASP A 237 -18.94 -7.19 5.09
C ASP A 237 -19.46 -6.32 6.27
N GLY A 238 -18.58 -5.53 6.89
CA GLY A 238 -18.96 -4.64 8.00
C GLY A 238 -19.80 -3.44 7.53
N ILE A 239 -19.18 -2.57 6.73
CA ILE A 239 -19.80 -1.37 6.16
C ILE A 239 -19.60 -1.39 4.65
N VAL A 240 -20.69 -1.25 3.89
CA VAL A 240 -20.66 -1.21 2.43
C VAL A 240 -21.35 0.05 1.92
N GLY A 241 -20.61 0.94 1.26
CA GLY A 241 -21.17 2.07 0.52
C GLY A 241 -20.89 1.88 -0.95
N LYS A 242 -21.90 1.66 -1.78
CA LYS A 242 -21.69 1.31 -3.19
C LYS A 242 -20.90 2.40 -3.92
N ASP A 243 -21.40 3.63 -3.87
CA ASP A 243 -20.82 4.76 -4.62
C ASP A 243 -19.64 5.40 -3.87
N MET A 244 -19.70 5.47 -2.54
CA MET A 244 -18.56 5.81 -1.70
C MET A 244 -18.80 5.45 -0.23
N VAL A 245 -17.71 5.32 0.54
CA VAL A 245 -17.74 5.45 2.00
C VAL A 245 -16.89 6.64 2.41
N ALA A 246 -17.47 7.62 3.10
CA ALA A 246 -16.75 8.77 3.62
C ALA A 246 -16.88 8.89 5.13
N ILE A 247 -15.75 9.11 5.83
CA ILE A 247 -15.71 9.16 7.29
C ILE A 247 -15.02 10.44 7.75
N GLU A 248 -15.74 11.29 8.49
CA GLU A 248 -15.19 12.52 9.07
C GLU A 248 -14.49 12.23 10.40
N ASP A 249 -15.17 11.53 11.32
CA ASP A 249 -14.67 11.13 12.63
C ASP A 249 -15.57 10.01 13.21
N GLY A 250 -15.17 9.44 14.35
CA GLY A 250 -15.94 8.42 15.08
C GLY A 250 -15.08 7.36 15.74
N THR A 251 -15.71 6.45 16.47
CA THR A 251 -15.09 5.22 16.98
C THR A 251 -15.84 4.03 16.39
N VAL A 252 -15.19 3.27 15.52
CA VAL A 252 -15.79 2.19 14.75
C VAL A 252 -15.05 0.88 15.07
N THR A 253 -15.79 -0.10 15.60
CA THR A 253 -15.29 -1.45 15.87
C THR A 253 -16.02 -2.43 14.95
N ILE A 254 -15.30 -3.24 14.17
CA ILE A 254 -15.89 -4.19 13.22
C ILE A 254 -15.29 -5.58 13.44
N LYS A 255 -16.16 -6.58 13.46
CA LYS A 255 -15.82 -7.99 13.29
C LYS A 255 -16.63 -8.51 12.10
N ALA A 256 -15.96 -8.76 10.97
CA ALA A 256 -16.58 -9.17 9.71
C ALA A 256 -15.96 -10.48 9.24
N GLU A 257 -16.77 -11.41 8.72
CA GLU A 257 -16.23 -12.59 8.03
C GLU A 257 -15.74 -12.24 6.61
N GLY A 258 -16.28 -11.18 6.01
CA GLY A 258 -15.82 -10.55 4.77
C GLY A 258 -14.90 -9.36 5.05
N ASP A 259 -15.09 -8.27 4.31
CA ASP A 259 -14.33 -7.02 4.41
C ASP A 259 -14.80 -6.15 5.59
N GLY A 260 -13.90 -5.35 6.16
CA GLY A 260 -14.27 -4.40 7.21
C GLY A 260 -15.10 -3.23 6.68
N ILE A 261 -14.51 -2.43 5.80
CA ILE A 261 -15.15 -1.27 5.15
C ILE A 261 -14.93 -1.37 3.65
N LYS A 262 -16.00 -1.23 2.86
CA LYS A 262 -15.96 -1.48 1.42
C LYS A 262 -16.74 -0.47 0.60
N SER A 263 -16.19 -0.10 -0.56
CA SER A 263 -16.93 0.47 -1.67
C SER A 263 -16.85 -0.43 -2.89
N THR A 264 -17.88 -0.41 -3.76
CA THR A 264 -18.06 -1.46 -4.78
C THR A 264 -18.37 -0.98 -6.19
N ASN A 265 -18.54 0.33 -6.43
CA ASN A 265 -18.86 0.83 -7.76
C ASN A 265 -17.61 0.90 -8.64
N ASP A 266 -17.52 0.00 -9.62
CA ASP A 266 -16.45 -0.13 -10.61
C ASP A 266 -16.80 0.46 -11.99
N THR A 267 -18.03 0.98 -12.15
CA THR A 267 -18.58 1.37 -13.46
C THR A 267 -18.80 2.86 -13.63
N ASP A 268 -19.22 3.56 -12.57
CA ASP A 268 -19.54 4.98 -12.62
C ASP A 268 -18.30 5.83 -12.31
N GLU A 269 -17.98 6.77 -13.21
CA GLU A 269 -16.82 7.64 -13.08
C GLU A 269 -16.89 8.48 -11.78
N GLY A 270 -15.81 8.44 -10.99
CA GLY A 270 -15.73 9.17 -9.72
C GLY A 270 -16.50 8.52 -8.56
N ARG A 271 -16.89 7.25 -8.69
CA ARG A 271 -17.50 6.44 -7.63
C ARG A 271 -16.57 5.27 -7.25
N GLY A 272 -16.97 4.51 -6.23
CA GLY A 272 -16.23 3.36 -5.73
C GLY A 272 -15.08 3.70 -4.80
N PHE A 273 -15.01 4.92 -4.27
CA PHE A 273 -13.88 5.37 -3.45
C PHE A 273 -14.19 5.36 -1.95
N ILE A 274 -13.14 5.32 -1.13
CA ILE A 274 -13.19 5.49 0.32
C ILE A 274 -12.37 6.71 0.73
N ALA A 275 -12.94 7.59 1.55
CA ALA A 275 -12.27 8.79 2.05
C ALA A 275 -12.40 8.94 3.57
N ILE A 276 -11.28 8.98 4.30
CA ILE A 276 -11.26 8.98 5.77
C ILE A 276 -10.47 10.18 6.27
N ALA A 277 -11.16 11.15 6.87
CA ALA A 277 -10.54 12.34 7.43
C ALA A 277 -9.94 12.07 8.83
N GLY A 278 -10.55 11.16 9.60
CA GLY A 278 -10.19 10.88 10.98
C GLY A 278 -11.02 9.74 11.59
N GLY A 279 -10.91 9.58 12.92
CA GLY A 279 -11.60 8.54 13.68
C GLY A 279 -10.67 7.49 14.29
N THR A 280 -11.25 6.53 15.01
CA THR A 280 -10.57 5.37 15.59
C THR A 280 -11.26 4.10 15.11
N PHE A 281 -10.50 3.18 14.52
CA PHE A 281 -10.96 1.98 13.88
C PHE A 281 -10.29 0.76 14.51
N THR A 282 -11.09 -0.23 14.91
CA THR A 282 -10.60 -1.56 15.29
C THR A 282 -11.35 -2.59 14.47
N ILE A 283 -10.67 -3.18 13.50
CA ILE A 283 -11.28 -4.03 12.47
C ILE A 283 -10.61 -5.39 12.51
N GLU A 284 -11.41 -6.42 12.76
CA GLU A 284 -11.07 -7.82 12.49
C GLU A 284 -11.90 -8.25 11.28
N ALA A 285 -11.26 -8.51 10.14
CA ALA A 285 -11.90 -8.91 8.90
C ALA A 285 -11.37 -10.28 8.45
N GLY A 286 -12.24 -11.12 7.88
CA GLY A 286 -11.80 -12.35 7.23
C GLY A 286 -11.08 -12.07 5.91
N ASN A 287 -11.54 -11.05 5.19
CA ASN A 287 -10.94 -10.54 3.97
C ASN A 287 -10.20 -9.22 4.26
N ASP A 288 -10.41 -8.18 3.45
CA ASP A 288 -9.67 -6.92 3.53
C ASP A 288 -10.16 -6.05 4.70
N GLY A 289 -9.26 -5.33 5.35
CA GLY A 289 -9.63 -4.42 6.44
C GLY A 289 -10.42 -3.23 5.90
N ILE A 290 -9.89 -2.61 4.84
CA ILE A 290 -10.52 -1.53 4.07
C ILE A 290 -10.30 -1.81 2.58
N GLN A 291 -11.38 -1.86 1.81
CA GLN A 291 -11.38 -2.17 0.37
C GLN A 291 -12.07 -1.05 -0.41
N ALA A 292 -11.29 -0.21 -1.10
CA ALA A 292 -11.84 0.71 -2.09
C ALA A 292 -11.78 0.09 -3.49
N GLU A 293 -12.89 0.06 -4.20
CA GLU A 293 -12.91 -0.39 -5.59
C GLU A 293 -12.05 0.51 -6.50
N THR A 294 -12.06 1.82 -6.26
CA THR A 294 -11.30 2.80 -7.06
C THR A 294 -10.22 3.50 -6.23
N GLU A 295 -10.54 4.55 -5.51
CA GLU A 295 -9.54 5.37 -4.82
C GLU A 295 -9.68 5.25 -3.30
N LEU A 296 -8.55 5.28 -2.59
CA LEU A 296 -8.52 5.34 -1.13
C LEU A 296 -7.72 6.54 -0.66
N ILE A 297 -8.35 7.41 0.14
CA ILE A 297 -7.72 8.64 0.65
C ILE A 297 -7.86 8.69 2.17
N VAL A 298 -6.73 8.81 2.88
CA VAL A 298 -6.71 8.91 4.36
C VAL A 298 -5.91 10.13 4.79
N ASP A 299 -6.59 11.10 5.42
CA ASP A 299 -5.93 12.27 6.00
C ASP A 299 -5.47 12.03 7.45
N GLY A 300 -6.12 11.11 8.16
CA GLY A 300 -5.82 10.82 9.55
C GLY A 300 -6.68 9.72 10.15
N GLY A 301 -6.50 9.50 11.45
CA GLY A 301 -7.21 8.48 12.23
C GLY A 301 -6.25 7.51 12.95
N THR A 302 -6.82 6.57 13.69
CA THR A 302 -6.09 5.47 14.33
C THR A 302 -6.70 4.14 13.89
N PHE A 303 -5.92 3.25 13.32
CA PHE A 303 -6.36 2.02 12.69
C PHE A 303 -5.65 0.82 13.33
N ASN A 304 -6.41 -0.07 13.97
CA ASN A 304 -5.94 -1.36 14.42
C ASN A 304 -6.62 -2.43 13.55
N LEU A 305 -5.86 -3.01 12.61
CA LEU A 305 -6.40 -3.89 11.57
C LEU A 305 -5.83 -5.30 11.74
N VAL A 306 -6.71 -6.29 11.77
CA VAL A 306 -6.35 -7.71 11.69
C VAL A 306 -7.14 -8.34 10.55
N THR A 307 -6.46 -8.84 9.53
CA THR A 307 -7.09 -9.36 8.30
C THR A 307 -6.61 -10.77 7.99
N GLY A 308 -7.49 -11.66 7.52
CA GLY A 308 -7.15 -13.06 7.28
C GLY A 308 -6.64 -13.81 8.52
N GLY A 309 -6.93 -13.30 9.72
CA GLY A 309 -6.38 -13.80 10.98
C GLY A 309 -4.89 -13.47 11.25
N GLY A 310 -4.31 -12.57 10.46
CA GLY A 310 -2.97 -11.98 10.67
C GLY A 310 -1.83 -12.67 9.92
N ASN A 311 -0.64 -12.07 10.00
CA ASN A 311 0.60 -12.43 9.32
C ASN A 311 1.07 -13.88 9.52
N VAL A 312 0.54 -14.54 10.54
CA VAL A 312 0.82 -15.95 10.80
C VAL A 312 0.12 -16.90 9.82
N ASN A 313 -0.90 -16.39 9.12
CA ASN A 313 -1.68 -17.13 8.12
C ASN A 313 -1.31 -16.75 6.69
N GLY A 314 -0.30 -15.92 6.49
CA GLY A 314 0.16 -15.58 5.15
C GLY A 314 0.65 -16.77 4.35
N GLU A 315 0.54 -16.65 3.04
CA GLU A 315 0.95 -17.70 2.12
C GLU A 315 2.44 -17.98 2.28
N VAL A 316 2.80 -19.27 2.34
CA VAL A 316 4.21 -19.66 2.41
C VAL A 316 4.77 -19.61 0.99
N LYS A 317 5.33 -18.47 0.61
CA LYS A 317 6.10 -18.31 -0.63
C LYS A 317 7.36 -19.17 -0.55
N GLN A 318 7.51 -20.14 -1.46
CA GLN A 318 8.72 -20.96 -1.56
C GLN A 318 9.69 -20.31 -2.51
N GLU A 319 10.92 -20.05 -2.07
CA GLU A 319 12.02 -19.73 -2.98
C GLU A 319 12.18 -20.85 -4.00
N GLU A 320 11.88 -20.57 -5.29
CA GLU A 320 12.28 -21.45 -6.38
C GLU A 320 13.81 -21.42 -6.49
N GLY A 321 14.47 -22.34 -5.79
CA GLY A 321 15.93 -22.41 -5.79
C GLY A 321 16.52 -22.43 -7.21
N PRO A 322 17.69 -21.82 -7.44
CA PRO A 322 18.26 -21.65 -8.77
C PRO A 322 18.69 -23.00 -9.36
N GLY A 323 17.85 -23.60 -10.21
CA GLY A 323 18.19 -24.87 -10.87
C GLY A 323 17.10 -25.65 -11.60
N GLY A 324 15.87 -25.15 -11.72
CA GLY A 324 14.75 -25.86 -12.35
C GLY A 324 14.73 -25.91 -13.89
N MET A 325 15.87 -25.99 -14.59
CA MET A 325 15.84 -26.18 -16.06
C MET A 325 15.28 -27.57 -16.40
N GLY A 326 14.09 -27.57 -17.00
CA GLY A 326 13.37 -28.75 -17.46
C GLY A 326 14.23 -29.73 -18.25
N MET A 327 14.46 -30.91 -17.66
CA MET A 327 14.81 -32.12 -18.38
C MET A 327 13.59 -33.03 -18.46
N GLN A 328 12.74 -32.74 -19.45
CA GLN A 328 11.83 -33.70 -20.04
C GLN A 328 12.66 -34.87 -20.60
N ARG A 329 12.81 -35.96 -19.83
CA ARG A 329 13.25 -37.25 -20.37
C ARG A 329 12.44 -38.39 -19.77
N GLY A 330 11.45 -38.84 -20.54
CA GLY A 330 10.70 -40.06 -20.25
C GLY A 330 11.56 -41.33 -20.35
N GLY A 331 11.14 -42.38 -19.63
CA GLY A 331 11.67 -43.73 -19.79
C GLY A 331 11.45 -44.69 -18.63
N MET A 332 10.22 -45.25 -18.55
CA MET A 332 9.85 -46.59 -18.08
C MET A 332 10.75 -47.41 -17.12
N ASN A 333 10.15 -47.72 -15.96
CA ASN A 333 10.01 -49.05 -15.34
C ASN A 333 11.25 -49.78 -14.76
N ALA A 334 11.16 -50.06 -13.45
CA ALA A 334 11.21 -51.40 -12.84
C ALA A 334 12.16 -51.58 -11.63
N THR A 335 11.53 -52.01 -10.53
CA THR A 335 11.96 -53.04 -9.55
C THR A 335 12.90 -52.68 -8.39
N SER A 336 12.26 -52.48 -7.23
CA SER A 336 12.37 -53.24 -5.97
C SER A 336 13.72 -53.34 -5.24
N ALA A 337 13.72 -52.91 -3.96
CA ALA A 337 14.06 -53.78 -2.83
C ALA A 337 13.57 -53.16 -1.50
N ALA A 338 13.13 -54.05 -0.61
CA ALA A 338 12.39 -53.81 0.61
C ALA A 338 13.26 -53.39 1.81
N GLY A 339 12.62 -52.72 2.78
CA GLY A 339 13.16 -52.45 4.11
C GLY A 339 12.06 -51.92 5.05
N THR A 340 11.36 -52.84 5.69
CA THR A 340 10.31 -52.64 6.70
C THR A 340 10.79 -51.94 7.98
N SER A 341 10.03 -50.98 8.50
CA SER A 341 9.41 -51.06 9.84
C SER A 341 8.46 -49.87 10.08
N ALA A 342 7.32 -50.17 10.70
CA ALA A 342 6.19 -49.27 10.93
C ALA A 342 6.31 -48.54 12.27
N ASP A 343 5.90 -47.27 12.32
CA ASP A 343 5.04 -46.74 13.39
C ASP A 343 4.23 -45.54 12.88
N ALA A 344 3.07 -45.35 13.49
CA ALA A 344 1.92 -44.61 13.03
C ALA A 344 2.05 -43.08 13.10
N ALA A 345 1.60 -42.41 12.04
CA ALA A 345 0.87 -41.15 12.12
C ALA A 345 0.00 -41.03 10.87
N ALA A 346 -1.30 -40.82 11.06
CA ALA A 346 -2.25 -40.62 9.99
C ALA A 346 -1.93 -39.28 9.30
N THR A 347 -1.30 -39.34 8.14
CA THR A 347 -1.22 -38.20 7.23
C THR A 347 -2.60 -38.08 6.58
N ALA A 348 -3.39 -37.15 7.10
CA ALA A 348 -4.50 -36.60 6.34
C ALA A 348 -3.89 -35.96 5.08
N THR A 349 -4.23 -36.55 3.94
CA THR A 349 -4.06 -35.93 2.63
C THR A 349 -4.88 -34.64 2.67
N THR A 350 -4.21 -33.51 2.92
CA THR A 350 -4.82 -32.21 2.70
C THR A 350 -4.82 -32.05 1.19
N GLU A 351 -5.94 -32.42 0.58
CA GLU A 351 -6.31 -31.87 -0.70
C GLU A 351 -6.50 -30.38 -0.45
N THR A 352 -5.46 -29.59 -0.75
CA THR A 352 -5.58 -28.13 -0.85
C THR A 352 -6.61 -27.91 -1.95
N THR A 353 -7.84 -27.68 -1.51
CA THR A 353 -8.82 -27.03 -2.34
C THR A 353 -8.27 -25.62 -2.44
N GLU A 354 -7.75 -25.27 -3.61
CA GLU A 354 -7.55 -23.89 -4.04
C GLU A 354 -8.93 -23.22 -3.95
N THR A 355 -9.26 -22.73 -2.76
CA THR A 355 -10.24 -21.65 -2.61
C THR A 355 -9.57 -20.47 -3.28
N GLY A 356 -10.13 -19.98 -4.40
CA GLY A 356 -9.60 -18.78 -5.07
C GLY A 356 -9.30 -17.74 -4.01
N SER A 357 -8.03 -17.32 -3.93
CA SER A 357 -7.51 -16.60 -2.76
C SER A 357 -8.39 -15.38 -2.50
N THR A 358 -9.07 -15.38 -1.35
CA THR A 358 -9.80 -14.21 -0.87
C THR A 358 -8.77 -13.21 -0.41
N SER A 359 -8.74 -12.03 -1.03
CA SER A 359 -7.91 -10.89 -0.63
C SER A 359 -8.01 -10.67 0.88
N ALA A 360 -6.88 -10.64 1.59
CA ALA A 360 -6.83 -10.49 3.05
C ALA A 360 -5.90 -9.35 3.47
N LYS A 361 -5.91 -8.27 2.70
CA LYS A 361 -5.00 -7.14 2.80
C LYS A 361 -5.46 -6.18 3.89
N GLY A 362 -4.52 -5.49 4.54
CA GLY A 362 -4.85 -4.52 5.57
C GLY A 362 -5.70 -3.38 5.01
N VAL A 363 -5.15 -2.68 4.02
CA VAL A 363 -5.77 -1.56 3.31
C VAL A 363 -5.55 -1.76 1.81
N LYS A 364 -6.61 -1.72 1.02
CA LYS A 364 -6.56 -1.96 -0.42
C LYS A 364 -7.34 -0.93 -1.23
N ALA A 365 -6.79 -0.58 -2.39
CA ALA A 365 -7.44 0.21 -3.42
C ALA A 365 -7.27 -0.45 -4.81
N GLY A 366 -8.34 -0.57 -5.60
CA GLY A 366 -8.24 -1.01 -7.00
C GLY A 366 -7.62 0.03 -7.94
N GLY A 367 -7.50 1.28 -7.49
CA GLY A 367 -6.81 2.40 -8.12
C GLY A 367 -5.89 3.09 -7.13
N ASP A 368 -5.78 4.42 -7.17
CA ASP A 368 -4.80 5.15 -6.36
C ASP A 368 -5.10 5.11 -4.85
N MET A 369 -4.05 4.89 -4.06
CA MET A 369 -4.05 5.02 -2.61
C MET A 369 -3.22 6.23 -2.18
N THR A 370 -3.80 7.12 -1.39
CA THR A 370 -3.13 8.25 -0.77
C THR A 370 -3.30 8.24 0.75
N VAL A 371 -2.19 8.19 1.49
CA VAL A 371 -2.15 8.30 2.94
C VAL A 371 -1.36 9.54 3.34
N ASN A 372 -2.08 10.56 3.79
CA ASN A 372 -1.50 11.83 4.24
C ASN A 372 -1.12 11.82 5.73
N GLY A 373 -1.75 10.95 6.52
CA GLY A 373 -1.51 10.83 7.95
C GLY A 373 -2.31 9.71 8.60
N GLY A 374 -2.21 9.62 9.93
CA GLY A 374 -2.86 8.60 10.74
C GLY A 374 -1.87 7.71 11.48
N THR A 375 -2.38 6.81 12.31
CA THR A 375 -1.60 5.77 13.00
C THR A 375 -2.18 4.41 12.64
N PHE A 376 -1.34 3.53 12.10
CA PHE A 376 -1.73 2.22 11.61
C PHE A 376 -0.98 1.14 12.36
N THR A 377 -1.70 0.19 12.95
CA THR A 377 -1.17 -1.09 13.42
C THR A 377 -1.85 -2.17 12.61
N ILE A 378 -1.11 -2.81 11.72
CA ILE A 378 -1.64 -3.76 10.73
C ILE A 378 -1.01 -5.13 10.96
N ASP A 379 -1.87 -6.12 11.19
CA ASP A 379 -1.54 -7.54 11.24
C ASP A 379 -2.34 -8.27 10.16
N SER A 380 -1.76 -8.46 8.97
CA SER A 380 -2.47 -8.97 7.79
C SER A 380 -1.89 -10.28 7.28
N ALA A 381 -2.74 -11.19 6.82
CA ALA A 381 -2.28 -12.43 6.17
C ALA A 381 -1.69 -12.18 4.78
N ASP A 382 -2.19 -11.16 4.10
CA ASP A 382 -1.75 -10.66 2.80
C ASP A 382 -1.11 -9.28 3.01
N ASP A 383 -0.88 -8.48 1.96
CA ASP A 383 -0.21 -7.18 2.06
C ASP A 383 -0.84 -6.23 3.09
N ALA A 384 -0.02 -5.41 3.73
CA ALA A 384 -0.55 -4.41 4.66
C ALA A 384 -1.18 -3.22 3.93
N LEU A 385 -0.48 -2.65 2.94
CA LEU A 385 -1.00 -1.62 2.04
C LEU A 385 -0.85 -2.10 0.60
N HIS A 386 -1.94 -2.14 -0.16
CA HIS A 386 -1.92 -2.59 -1.55
C HIS A 386 -2.73 -1.68 -2.47
N SER A 387 -2.17 -1.36 -3.63
CA SER A 387 -2.89 -0.69 -4.69
C SER A 387 -2.62 -1.36 -6.04
N ASN A 388 -3.67 -1.62 -6.81
CA ASN A 388 -3.53 -2.06 -8.20
C ASN A 388 -3.07 -0.90 -9.12
N SER A 389 -2.67 0.24 -8.56
CA SER A 389 -2.10 1.38 -9.27
C SER A 389 -0.95 2.00 -8.46
N ASN A 390 -1.17 3.11 -7.76
CA ASN A 390 -0.12 3.81 -7.04
C ASN A 390 -0.42 3.87 -5.54
N VAL A 391 0.62 3.69 -4.72
CA VAL A 391 0.59 4.03 -3.29
C VAL A 391 1.38 5.32 -3.06
N THR A 392 0.76 6.30 -2.41
CA THR A 392 1.42 7.56 -2.01
C THR A 392 1.28 7.76 -0.50
N VAL A 393 2.41 7.75 0.22
CA VAL A 393 2.48 8.04 1.65
C VAL A 393 3.18 9.38 1.84
N THR A 394 2.47 10.40 2.33
CA THR A 394 3.06 11.71 2.66
C THR A 394 3.29 11.92 4.16
N GLY A 395 2.66 11.10 4.99
CA GLY A 395 2.79 11.12 6.44
C GLY A 395 2.08 9.93 7.11
N GLY A 396 2.15 9.88 8.44
CA GLY A 396 1.55 8.81 9.26
C GLY A 396 2.58 7.99 10.02
N GLU A 397 2.10 7.19 10.96
CA GLU A 397 2.89 6.23 11.76
C GLU A 397 2.37 4.83 11.47
N PHE A 398 3.24 3.90 11.06
CA PHE A 398 2.87 2.55 10.64
C PHE A 398 3.69 1.51 11.41
N GLU A 399 2.99 0.61 12.10
CA GLU A 399 3.55 -0.63 12.66
C GLU A 399 2.92 -1.79 11.89
N ILE A 400 3.72 -2.45 11.05
CA ILE A 400 3.25 -3.45 10.09
C ILE A 400 3.86 -4.81 10.42
N ALA A 401 3.02 -5.83 10.49
CA ALA A 401 3.40 -7.22 10.39
C ALA A 401 2.47 -7.89 9.38
N THR A 402 3.03 -8.40 8.29
CA THR A 402 2.27 -8.94 7.17
C THR A 402 2.79 -10.32 6.79
N GLY A 403 1.90 -11.12 6.24
CA GLY A 403 2.23 -12.42 5.67
C GLY A 403 2.83 -12.31 4.27
N ASP A 404 2.51 -11.22 3.57
CA ASP A 404 3.04 -10.89 2.27
C ASP A 404 3.78 -9.54 2.31
N ASP A 405 3.43 -8.54 1.49
CA ASP A 405 4.24 -7.34 1.37
C ASP A 405 3.85 -6.24 2.34
N GLY A 406 4.85 -5.49 2.80
CA GLY A 406 4.62 -4.34 3.68
C GLY A 406 3.83 -3.25 2.96
N ILE A 407 4.32 -2.82 1.79
CA ILE A 407 3.66 -1.85 0.92
C ILE A 407 3.84 -2.31 -0.52
N HIS A 408 2.73 -2.54 -1.22
CA HIS A 408 2.72 -2.98 -2.61
C HIS A 408 1.92 -2.01 -3.49
N ALA A 409 2.48 -1.67 -4.66
CA ALA A 409 1.77 -0.98 -5.72
C ALA A 409 2.13 -1.54 -7.10
N ASP A 410 1.15 -1.91 -7.91
CA ASP A 410 1.39 -2.43 -9.26
C ASP A 410 2.21 -1.47 -10.14
N ALA A 411 2.13 -0.15 -9.90
CA ALA A 411 2.78 0.88 -10.71
C ALA A 411 3.84 1.72 -9.95
N LEU A 412 3.44 2.53 -8.97
CA LEU A 412 4.36 3.44 -8.28
C LEU A 412 4.09 3.49 -6.78
N THR A 413 5.12 3.18 -6.01
CA THR A 413 5.15 3.46 -4.57
C THR A 413 5.93 4.74 -4.30
N THR A 414 5.28 5.75 -3.75
CA THR A 414 5.87 7.04 -3.37
C THR A 414 5.81 7.22 -1.86
N ILE A 415 6.98 7.41 -1.23
CA ILE A 415 7.10 7.73 0.20
C ILE A 415 7.78 9.10 0.32
N ALA A 416 7.00 10.10 0.72
CA ALA A 416 7.45 11.47 0.94
C ALA A 416 7.65 11.82 2.41
N GLY A 417 7.10 11.02 3.32
CA GLY A 417 7.18 11.23 4.77
C GLY A 417 6.59 10.06 5.54
N GLY A 418 6.44 10.25 6.86
CA GLY A 418 5.93 9.24 7.79
C GLY A 418 7.02 8.43 8.48
N SER A 419 6.59 7.64 9.46
CA SER A 419 7.38 6.69 10.23
C SER A 419 6.81 5.30 9.92
N ILE A 420 7.57 4.50 9.19
CA ILE A 420 7.14 3.21 8.65
C ILE A 420 8.02 2.13 9.24
N ASN A 421 7.44 1.29 10.11
CA ASN A 421 8.12 0.16 10.72
C ASN A 421 7.46 -1.15 10.27
N ILE A 422 8.05 -1.78 9.26
CA ILE A 422 7.68 -3.11 8.76
C ILE A 422 8.51 -4.14 9.54
N THR A 423 7.88 -4.75 10.52
CA THR A 423 8.53 -5.69 11.46
C THR A 423 8.61 -7.12 10.93
N LYS A 424 7.80 -7.44 9.92
CA LYS A 424 7.79 -8.71 9.19
C LYS A 424 7.05 -8.53 7.88
N SER A 425 7.63 -9.03 6.80
CA SER A 425 6.99 -9.20 5.50
C SER A 425 7.69 -10.26 4.65
N TYR A 426 7.07 -10.66 3.54
CA TYR A 426 7.75 -11.37 2.47
C TYR A 426 8.73 -10.41 1.78
N GLU A 427 8.21 -9.43 1.03
CA GLU A 427 8.98 -8.26 0.59
C GLU A 427 8.62 -7.03 1.43
N GLY A 428 9.55 -6.10 1.59
CA GLY A 428 9.29 -4.90 2.38
C GLY A 428 8.41 -3.89 1.66
N ILE A 429 8.95 -3.33 0.57
CA ILE A 429 8.30 -2.32 -0.26
C ILE A 429 8.47 -2.73 -1.72
N GLU A 430 7.35 -2.93 -2.40
CA GLU A 430 7.30 -3.32 -3.80
C GLU A 430 6.63 -2.25 -4.67
N GLY A 431 7.11 -2.15 -5.91
CA GLY A 431 6.32 -1.65 -7.03
C GLY A 431 7.14 -1.50 -8.30
N ALA A 432 6.48 -1.34 -9.45
CA ALA A 432 7.19 -1.20 -10.73
C ALA A 432 8.17 -0.03 -10.75
N ASN A 433 7.87 1.03 -9.98
CA ASN A 433 8.80 2.09 -9.62
C ASN A 433 8.62 2.44 -8.15
N ILE A 434 9.71 2.86 -7.51
CA ILE A 434 9.67 3.31 -6.11
C ILE A 434 10.38 4.66 -5.99
N THR A 435 9.74 5.61 -5.31
CA THR A 435 10.32 6.92 -5.00
C THR A 435 10.27 7.20 -3.51
N ILE A 436 11.44 7.35 -2.89
CA ILE A 436 11.60 7.73 -1.49
C ILE A 436 12.23 9.12 -1.45
N SER A 437 11.48 10.11 -0.97
CA SER A 437 11.92 11.50 -0.82
C SER A 437 11.97 11.97 0.63
N GLY A 438 11.41 11.18 1.56
CA GLY A 438 11.42 11.45 2.99
C GLY A 438 10.96 10.24 3.80
N GLY A 439 10.75 10.45 5.10
CA GLY A 439 10.30 9.43 6.04
C GLY A 439 11.43 8.74 6.82
N GLU A 440 11.05 8.03 7.88
CA GLU A 440 11.87 7.10 8.66
C GLU A 440 11.31 5.69 8.41
N ILE A 441 12.08 4.86 7.70
CA ILE A 441 11.60 3.60 7.12
C ILE A 441 12.49 2.47 7.63
N HIS A 442 11.88 1.49 8.30
CA HIS A 442 12.53 0.29 8.83
C HIS A 442 11.82 -0.92 8.24
N VAL A 443 12.60 -1.80 7.60
CA VAL A 443 12.08 -2.97 6.88
C VAL A 443 12.75 -4.23 7.38
N VAL A 444 11.94 -5.22 7.76
CA VAL A 444 12.37 -6.60 7.98
C VAL A 444 11.63 -7.51 7.00
N ALA A 445 12.36 -8.02 6.01
CA ALA A 445 11.82 -8.84 4.93
C ALA A 445 12.43 -10.25 4.93
N SER A 446 11.60 -11.26 4.64
CA SER A 446 12.07 -12.64 4.47
C SER A 446 12.61 -12.94 3.08
N ASP A 447 12.22 -12.13 2.10
CA ASP A 447 12.83 -12.05 0.78
C ASP A 447 13.42 -10.64 0.63
N ASP A 448 12.99 -9.86 -0.36
CA ASP A 448 13.61 -8.60 -0.71
C ASP A 448 13.17 -7.43 0.17
N GLY A 449 14.11 -6.59 0.55
CA GLY A 449 13.82 -5.42 1.38
C GLY A 449 13.05 -4.36 0.61
N ILE A 450 13.59 -3.92 -0.51
CA ILE A 450 12.93 -3.03 -1.46
C ILE A 450 13.04 -3.68 -2.82
N ASN A 451 11.91 -4.02 -3.43
CA ASN A 451 11.84 -4.69 -4.71
C ASN A 451 11.26 -3.76 -5.78
N VAL A 452 12.03 -3.45 -6.81
CA VAL A 452 11.55 -2.75 -8.01
C VAL A 452 11.43 -3.72 -9.18
N ALA A 453 10.40 -4.56 -9.11
CA ALA A 453 10.00 -5.48 -10.17
C ALA A 453 8.78 -4.95 -10.93
N GLY A 454 8.76 -5.15 -12.25
CA GLY A 454 7.57 -4.81 -13.03
C GLY A 454 6.56 -5.94 -12.86
N GLY A 455 5.52 -5.75 -12.05
CA GLY A 455 4.55 -6.79 -11.79
C GLY A 455 3.30 -6.25 -11.11
N SER A 456 2.18 -6.84 -11.48
CA SER A 456 0.94 -6.83 -10.72
C SER A 456 0.85 -8.18 -10.02
N ASP A 457 0.50 -8.22 -8.73
CA ASP A 457 0.23 -9.46 -7.97
C ASP A 457 -1.05 -10.14 -8.42
N GLU A 458 -1.16 -10.44 -9.71
CA GLU A 458 -2.40 -10.95 -10.24
C GLU A 458 -2.44 -12.48 -10.16
N THR A 459 -3.20 -12.94 -9.15
CA THR A 459 -4.13 -14.07 -9.25
C THR A 459 -5.31 -13.80 -10.21
N SER A 460 -5.22 -12.85 -11.15
CA SER A 460 -6.30 -12.58 -12.09
C SER A 460 -6.27 -13.54 -13.28
N GLU A 461 -7.15 -14.54 -13.21
CA GLU A 461 -7.64 -15.25 -14.38
C GLU A 461 -8.64 -14.36 -15.14
N ALA A 462 -8.18 -13.47 -16.04
CA ALA A 462 -8.83 -13.19 -17.32
C ALA A 462 -8.17 -12.06 -18.12
N ALA A 463 -7.36 -12.42 -19.12
CA ALA A 463 -7.57 -12.09 -20.54
C ALA A 463 -6.26 -12.15 -21.35
N GLY A 464 -5.87 -13.37 -21.72
CA GLY A 464 -5.26 -13.67 -23.02
C GLY A 464 -4.14 -12.74 -23.52
N GLY A 465 -2.93 -12.91 -22.99
CA GLY A 465 -1.72 -12.42 -23.64
C GLY A 465 -0.53 -12.45 -22.70
N ARG A 466 0.22 -13.56 -22.70
CA ARG A 466 1.55 -13.63 -22.07
C ARG A 466 2.45 -12.53 -22.63
N ALA A 467 2.52 -11.40 -21.94
CA ALA A 467 3.73 -10.59 -21.92
C ALA A 467 4.74 -11.32 -21.02
N ASP A 468 6.00 -11.29 -21.42
CA ASP A 468 7.11 -11.99 -20.77
C ASP A 468 7.38 -11.33 -19.41
N GLN A 469 6.88 -11.94 -18.32
CA GLN A 469 6.85 -11.43 -16.94
C GLN A 469 8.23 -11.38 -16.25
N PHE A 470 9.32 -11.40 -17.03
CA PHE A 470 10.72 -11.29 -16.60
C PHE A 470 11.59 -10.48 -17.56
N SER A 471 10.99 -9.72 -18.48
CA SER A 471 11.76 -8.80 -19.32
C SER A 471 12.11 -7.57 -18.49
N ALA A 472 13.38 -7.44 -18.07
CA ALA A 472 13.96 -6.20 -17.55
C ALA A 472 13.39 -5.00 -18.33
N SER A 473 12.48 -4.28 -17.68
CA SER A 473 11.97 -3.03 -18.20
C SER A 473 13.04 -2.01 -17.85
N SER A 474 13.75 -1.49 -18.85
CA SER A 474 14.73 -0.40 -18.67
C SER A 474 14.15 0.87 -18.04
N ASN A 475 12.84 0.89 -17.75
CA ASN A 475 12.12 1.99 -17.14
C ASN A 475 11.90 1.81 -15.64
N ASN A 476 12.13 0.62 -15.07
CA ASN A 476 12.02 0.40 -13.63
C ASN A 476 13.11 1.19 -12.90
N LEU A 477 12.71 1.91 -11.85
CA LEU A 477 13.61 2.81 -11.15
C LEU A 477 13.28 2.89 -9.65
N LEU A 478 14.30 2.62 -8.83
CA LEU A 478 14.34 3.05 -7.44
C LEU A 478 14.95 4.45 -7.36
N THR A 479 14.19 5.44 -6.90
CA THR A 479 14.68 6.80 -6.66
C THR A 479 14.72 7.10 -5.17
N ILE A 480 15.90 7.45 -4.64
CA ILE A 480 16.09 7.87 -3.24
C ILE A 480 16.66 9.29 -3.23
N SER A 481 15.87 10.26 -2.77
CA SER A 481 16.27 11.67 -2.69
C SER A 481 16.31 12.22 -1.26
N GLY A 482 15.81 11.47 -0.29
CA GLY A 482 15.77 11.84 1.12
C GLY A 482 15.37 10.67 2.02
N GLY A 483 15.05 10.97 3.27
CA GLY A 483 14.63 9.98 4.27
C GLY A 483 15.77 9.23 4.96
N ILE A 484 15.38 8.42 5.95
CA ILE A 484 16.22 7.42 6.62
C ILE A 484 15.62 6.06 6.26
N VAL A 485 16.40 5.19 5.63
CA VAL A 485 15.96 3.86 5.18
C VAL A 485 16.87 2.81 5.79
N ASN A 486 16.30 1.93 6.59
CA ASN A 486 16.96 0.76 7.15
C ASN A 486 16.30 -0.51 6.63
N VAL A 487 17.10 -1.39 6.04
CA VAL A 487 16.65 -2.65 5.47
C VAL A 487 17.37 -3.81 6.15
N ASP A 488 16.62 -4.77 6.66
CA ASP A 488 17.07 -6.06 7.14
C ASP A 488 16.40 -7.16 6.31
N ALA A 489 17.05 -7.58 5.22
CA ALA A 489 16.49 -8.50 4.24
C ALA A 489 17.19 -9.86 4.31
N ALA A 490 16.44 -10.95 4.18
CA ALA A 490 17.01 -12.29 3.98
C ALA A 490 17.28 -12.57 2.49
N GLY A 491 16.46 -11.99 1.61
CA GLY A 491 16.68 -11.79 0.18
C GLY A 491 17.59 -10.60 -0.13
N ASP A 492 17.42 -10.02 -1.31
CA ASP A 492 18.14 -8.83 -1.74
C ASP A 492 17.78 -7.62 -0.89
N GLY A 493 18.77 -6.77 -0.65
CA GLY A 493 18.57 -5.59 0.20
C GLY A 493 17.79 -4.50 -0.53
N LEU A 494 18.44 -3.89 -1.51
CA LEU A 494 17.79 -3.09 -2.54
C LEU A 494 17.85 -3.89 -3.83
N ASP A 495 16.72 -4.37 -4.32
CA ASP A 495 16.59 -5.03 -5.62
C ASP A 495 15.92 -4.11 -6.63
N SER A 496 16.47 -4.10 -7.84
CA SER A 496 15.86 -3.41 -8.96
C SER A 496 16.14 -4.14 -10.27
N ASN A 497 15.07 -4.64 -10.89
CA ASN A 497 15.08 -5.09 -12.29
C ASN A 497 15.30 -3.94 -13.31
N GLY A 498 15.68 -2.76 -12.82
CA GLY A 498 16.08 -1.60 -13.59
C GLY A 498 17.24 -0.87 -12.92
N SER A 499 17.10 0.44 -12.70
CA SER A 499 18.18 1.28 -12.13
C SER A 499 17.86 1.77 -10.73
N ILE A 500 18.90 2.20 -10.02
CA ILE A 500 18.80 2.91 -8.74
C ILE A 500 19.42 4.30 -8.92
N SER A 501 18.73 5.34 -8.45
CA SER A 501 19.23 6.71 -8.43
C SER A 501 19.16 7.26 -7.00
N MET A 502 20.29 7.67 -6.45
CA MET A 502 20.38 8.23 -5.10
C MET A 502 21.00 9.63 -5.11
N THR A 503 20.24 10.61 -4.64
CA THR A 503 20.63 12.04 -4.60
C THR A 503 20.66 12.61 -3.18
N GLY A 504 20.17 11.86 -2.19
CA GLY A 504 20.10 12.27 -0.79
C GLY A 504 19.67 11.11 0.12
N GLY A 505 19.36 11.42 1.38
CA GLY A 505 18.94 10.43 2.38
C GLY A 505 20.08 9.68 3.06
N THR A 506 19.72 8.82 4.01
CA THR A 506 20.62 7.86 4.68
C THR A 506 20.06 6.46 4.52
N VAL A 507 20.79 5.60 3.82
CA VAL A 507 20.36 4.22 3.52
C VAL A 507 21.32 3.25 4.18
N SER A 508 20.78 2.30 4.93
CA SER A 508 21.52 1.24 5.60
C SER A 508 20.88 -0.12 5.30
N VAL A 509 21.68 -1.07 4.84
CA VAL A 509 21.22 -2.39 4.42
C VAL A 509 21.99 -3.48 5.15
N ASN A 510 21.25 -4.42 5.73
CA ASN A 510 21.72 -5.58 6.45
C ASN A 510 21.25 -6.87 5.78
N GLY A 511 22.21 -7.63 5.27
CA GLY A 511 21.93 -8.86 4.52
C GLY A 511 22.09 -8.66 3.02
N PRO A 512 21.91 -9.73 2.24
CA PRO A 512 21.62 -11.10 2.67
C PRO A 512 22.84 -11.80 3.26
N THR A 513 22.62 -12.95 3.90
CA THR A 513 23.71 -13.87 4.29
C THR A 513 24.00 -14.96 3.25
N MET A 514 23.06 -15.19 2.32
CA MET A 514 23.20 -16.16 1.25
C MET A 514 23.89 -15.56 0.02
N ASN A 515 24.65 -16.40 -0.68
CA ASN A 515 25.43 -15.97 -1.85
C ASN A 515 24.62 -15.87 -3.14
N GLY A 516 23.35 -16.29 -3.13
CA GLY A 516 22.45 -16.16 -4.27
C GLY A 516 21.92 -14.75 -4.48
N ASN A 517 22.02 -13.92 -3.43
CA ASN A 517 21.43 -12.59 -3.30
C ASN A 517 22.54 -11.58 -2.89
N GLY A 518 22.33 -10.30 -3.14
CA GLY A 518 23.19 -9.16 -2.86
C GLY A 518 22.54 -8.10 -1.95
N ALA A 519 23.37 -7.37 -1.19
CA ALA A 519 22.88 -6.24 -0.39
C ALA A 519 22.37 -5.10 -1.29
N LEU A 520 22.94 -5.02 -2.48
CA LEU A 520 22.51 -4.19 -3.61
C LEU A 520 22.44 -5.15 -4.79
N ASP A 521 21.28 -5.25 -5.41
CA ASP A 521 21.11 -5.91 -6.69
C ASP A 521 20.37 -4.98 -7.66
N TYR A 522 20.90 -4.86 -8.87
CA TYR A 522 20.30 -4.05 -9.91
C TYR A 522 20.78 -4.48 -11.29
N ASP A 523 19.88 -4.42 -12.26
CA ASP A 523 20.14 -4.80 -13.66
C ASP A 523 20.80 -3.67 -14.49
N GLY A 524 20.43 -2.43 -14.17
CA GLY A 524 20.82 -1.22 -14.88
C GLY A 524 22.03 -0.54 -14.26
N THR A 525 21.84 0.68 -13.76
CA THR A 525 22.88 1.46 -13.07
C THR A 525 22.43 1.84 -11.67
N PHE A 526 23.35 1.87 -10.73
CA PHE A 526 23.17 2.57 -9.46
C PHE A 526 23.99 3.86 -9.46
N ASN A 527 23.34 4.97 -9.84
CA ASN A 527 23.92 6.30 -9.87
C ASN A 527 23.75 7.01 -8.53
N ILE A 528 24.86 7.34 -7.86
CA ILE A 528 24.84 8.12 -6.61
C ILE A 528 25.50 9.50 -6.79
N SER A 529 24.85 10.53 -6.26
CA SER A 529 25.32 11.93 -6.30
C SER A 529 25.18 12.68 -4.98
N GLY A 530 24.56 12.07 -3.97
CA GLY A 530 24.37 12.63 -2.65
C GLY A 530 23.83 11.59 -1.67
N GLY A 531 23.78 11.94 -0.39
CA GLY A 531 23.31 11.07 0.69
C GLY A 531 24.38 10.09 1.20
N THR A 532 24.02 9.30 2.20
CA THR A 532 24.91 8.30 2.83
C THR A 532 24.37 6.90 2.56
N LEU A 533 25.23 6.00 2.09
CA LEU A 533 24.88 4.59 1.85
C LEU A 533 25.84 3.68 2.62
N VAL A 534 25.30 2.71 3.34
CA VAL A 534 26.04 1.55 3.84
C VAL A 534 25.26 0.26 3.57
N ALA A 535 25.87 -0.68 2.87
CA ALA A 535 25.23 -1.97 2.57
C ALA A 535 26.18 -3.10 2.92
N ALA A 536 25.77 -3.98 3.83
CA ALA A 536 26.58 -5.10 4.30
C ALA A 536 25.85 -6.43 4.09
N GLY A 537 26.47 -7.35 3.37
CA GLY A 537 25.87 -8.63 3.03
C GLY A 537 26.88 -9.68 2.59
N SER A 538 26.41 -10.70 1.88
CA SER A 538 27.24 -11.75 1.29
C SER A 538 28.23 -11.18 0.26
N SER A 539 29.25 -11.96 -0.11
CA SER A 539 30.14 -11.59 -1.21
C SER A 539 29.83 -12.30 -2.53
N GLY A 540 28.79 -13.14 -2.56
CA GLY A 540 28.46 -13.99 -3.72
C GLY A 540 28.01 -13.17 -4.92
N MET A 541 27.02 -12.31 -4.70
CA MET A 541 26.44 -11.38 -5.68
C MET A 541 26.74 -9.92 -5.31
N ALA A 542 27.85 -9.66 -4.61
CA ALA A 542 28.16 -8.32 -4.15
C ALA A 542 28.36 -7.34 -5.31
N GLN A 543 27.44 -6.38 -5.42
CA GLN A 543 27.55 -5.21 -6.29
C GLN A 543 28.04 -3.98 -5.50
N ALA A 544 28.42 -2.92 -6.21
CA ALA A 544 28.70 -1.58 -5.66
C ALA A 544 27.93 -0.54 -6.48
N THR A 545 28.13 0.76 -6.26
CA THR A 545 27.54 1.77 -7.14
C THR A 545 28.19 1.76 -8.54
N SER A 546 27.56 2.37 -9.54
CA SER A 546 28.10 2.47 -10.90
C SER A 546 29.23 3.52 -11.00
N GLU A 547 30.15 3.32 -11.93
CA GLU A 547 31.35 4.18 -12.11
C GLU A 547 31.00 5.60 -12.61
N GLU A 548 29.81 5.76 -13.19
CA GLU A 548 29.22 7.03 -13.63
C GLU A 548 28.76 7.91 -12.45
N SER A 549 28.73 7.35 -11.24
CA SER A 549 28.39 8.08 -10.02
C SER A 549 29.34 9.26 -9.79
N SER A 550 28.78 10.38 -9.30
CA SER A 550 29.56 11.57 -8.97
C SER A 550 30.02 11.61 -7.51
N GLN A 551 29.36 10.83 -6.65
CA GLN A 551 29.80 10.60 -5.28
C GLN A 551 30.67 9.33 -5.21
N PHE A 552 31.71 9.36 -4.38
CA PHE A 552 32.66 8.27 -4.24
C PHE A 552 32.11 7.13 -3.37
N THR A 553 32.47 5.91 -3.72
CA THR A 553 32.06 4.68 -3.04
C THR A 553 33.27 3.80 -2.76
N ILE A 554 33.25 3.11 -1.63
CA ILE A 554 34.19 2.07 -1.24
C ILE A 554 33.44 0.75 -1.25
N SER A 555 34.03 -0.29 -1.84
CA SER A 555 33.51 -1.66 -1.76
C SER A 555 34.58 -2.57 -1.18
N MET A 556 34.35 -3.06 0.04
CA MET A 556 35.25 -3.95 0.76
C MET A 556 34.72 -5.38 0.72
N THR A 557 35.55 -6.33 0.28
CA THR A 557 35.27 -7.77 0.42
C THR A 557 36.28 -8.42 1.36
N PHE A 558 35.79 -9.11 2.38
CA PHE A 558 36.60 -9.88 3.32
C PHE A 558 36.84 -11.31 2.82
N SER A 559 38.03 -11.82 3.07
CA SER A 559 38.41 -13.21 2.79
C SER A 559 37.60 -14.24 3.58
N GLN A 560 36.96 -13.83 4.69
CA GLN A 560 36.07 -14.63 5.53
C GLN A 560 34.89 -13.77 6.00
N ALA A 561 33.73 -14.40 6.19
CA ALA A 561 32.57 -13.73 6.76
C ALA A 561 32.88 -13.20 8.17
N GLN A 562 32.54 -11.94 8.40
CA GLN A 562 32.53 -11.28 9.69
C GLN A 562 31.21 -11.61 10.42
N GLN A 563 31.27 -11.64 11.75
CA GLN A 563 30.08 -11.90 12.56
C GLN A 563 29.18 -10.67 12.65
N ALA A 564 27.87 -10.88 12.70
CA ALA A 564 26.89 -9.85 13.06
C ALA A 564 27.35 -9.05 14.29
N GLY A 565 27.14 -7.73 14.25
CA GLY A 565 27.56 -6.78 15.28
C GLY A 565 29.04 -6.42 15.26
N THR A 566 29.86 -7.07 14.42
CA THR A 566 31.27 -6.65 14.23
C THR A 566 31.30 -5.33 13.49
N LEU A 567 31.76 -4.27 14.16
CA LEU A 567 31.80 -2.93 13.58
C LEU A 567 32.68 -2.85 12.33
N VAL A 568 32.24 -2.04 11.38
CA VAL A 568 33.02 -1.49 10.29
C VAL A 568 33.18 0.00 10.57
N HIS A 569 34.41 0.49 10.52
CA HIS A 569 34.71 1.89 10.80
C HIS A 569 35.61 2.47 9.72
N LEU A 570 35.18 3.59 9.16
CA LEU A 570 35.90 4.33 8.15
C LEU A 570 36.25 5.71 8.70
N GLN A 571 37.52 6.08 8.60
CA GLN A 571 38.02 7.39 9.00
C GLN A 571 38.98 7.97 7.96
N ASP A 572 39.10 9.29 7.95
CA ASP A 572 40.08 10.02 7.14
C ASP A 572 41.49 10.00 7.78
N SER A 573 42.45 10.64 7.10
CA SER A 573 43.83 10.78 7.56
C SER A 573 44.01 11.63 8.81
N ASP A 574 43.05 12.50 9.13
CA ASP A 574 43.05 13.35 10.33
C ASP A 574 42.43 12.63 11.54
N GLY A 575 41.84 11.45 11.32
CA GLY A 575 41.15 10.64 12.31
C GLY A 575 39.69 11.02 12.52
N ASN A 576 39.11 11.82 11.62
CA ASN A 576 37.68 12.09 11.64
C ASN A 576 36.92 10.85 11.15
N THR A 577 35.84 10.53 11.85
CA THR A 577 34.96 9.41 11.48
C THR A 577 34.12 9.80 10.27
N ILE A 578 34.23 9.02 9.19
CA ILE A 578 33.32 9.10 8.04
C ILE A 578 32.08 8.25 8.31
N MET A 579 32.28 7.05 8.86
CA MET A 579 31.18 6.13 9.17
C MET A 579 31.59 5.10 10.21
N THR A 580 30.65 4.73 11.08
CA THR A 580 30.76 3.56 11.96
C THR A 580 29.46 2.78 11.91
N PHE A 581 29.51 1.53 11.47
CA PHE A 581 28.33 0.70 11.24
C PHE A 581 28.50 -0.70 11.85
N ALA A 582 27.47 -1.22 12.52
CA ALA A 582 27.38 -2.60 13.03
C ALA A 582 26.29 -3.35 12.25
N PRO A 583 26.65 -4.14 11.24
CA PRO A 583 25.66 -4.95 10.52
C PRO A 583 24.90 -5.89 11.47
N SER A 584 23.58 -5.99 11.35
CA SER A 584 22.74 -6.90 12.14
C SER A 584 22.92 -8.36 11.72
N LYS A 585 23.45 -8.62 10.52
CA LYS A 585 23.72 -9.95 9.97
C LYS A 585 25.21 -10.21 9.80
N ASN A 586 25.56 -11.50 9.65
CA ASN A 586 26.90 -11.86 9.20
C ASN A 586 27.13 -11.29 7.79
N TYR A 587 28.32 -10.78 7.53
CA TYR A 587 28.62 -10.11 6.27
C TYR A 587 30.02 -10.46 5.79
N GLN A 588 30.20 -10.47 4.48
CA GLN A 588 31.49 -10.67 3.83
C GLN A 588 31.82 -9.53 2.85
N SER A 589 30.82 -8.72 2.48
CA SER A 589 30.99 -7.50 1.70
C SER A 589 30.42 -6.31 2.46
N VAL A 590 31.02 -5.12 2.27
CA VAL A 590 30.50 -3.84 2.74
C VAL A 590 30.72 -2.78 1.67
N VAL A 591 29.65 -2.11 1.26
CA VAL A 591 29.67 -0.94 0.39
C VAL A 591 29.41 0.30 1.23
N ILE A 592 30.24 1.33 1.09
CA ILE A 592 30.11 2.61 1.80
C ILE A 592 30.21 3.74 0.79
N SER A 593 29.21 4.61 0.74
CA SER A 593 29.27 5.89 0.02
C SER A 593 28.90 7.03 0.96
N SER A 594 29.65 8.13 0.88
CA SER A 594 29.43 9.32 1.71
C SER A 594 29.86 10.58 0.96
N PRO A 595 29.17 11.72 1.15
CA PRO A 595 29.60 13.00 0.58
C PRO A 595 30.94 13.49 1.14
N GLU A 596 31.39 12.91 2.27
CA GLU A 596 32.67 13.23 2.90
C GLU A 596 33.86 12.55 2.22
N LEU A 597 33.60 11.57 1.34
CA LEU A 597 34.64 10.98 0.50
C LEU A 597 35.03 11.93 -0.62
N ALA A 598 36.33 12.07 -0.83
CA ALA A 598 36.91 12.99 -1.80
C ALA A 598 37.99 12.32 -2.65
N GLN A 599 38.07 12.71 -3.92
CA GLN A 599 39.13 12.30 -4.84
C GLN A 599 40.51 12.67 -4.29
N GLY A 600 41.42 11.70 -4.29
CA GLY A 600 42.77 11.82 -3.72
C GLY A 600 42.80 11.86 -2.18
N GLY A 601 41.65 11.72 -1.52
CA GLY A 601 41.58 11.59 -0.06
C GLY A 601 42.17 10.26 0.40
N SER A 602 42.89 10.27 1.52
CA SER A 602 43.44 9.08 2.16
C SER A 602 42.58 8.66 3.35
N TYR A 603 42.24 7.38 3.41
CA TYR A 603 41.34 6.82 4.42
C TYR A 603 41.89 5.52 4.98
N THR A 604 41.40 5.15 6.15
CA THR A 604 41.69 3.87 6.79
C THR A 604 40.40 3.15 7.15
N LEU A 605 40.27 1.90 6.72
CA LEU A 605 39.17 1.02 7.10
C LEU A 605 39.60 0.15 8.30
N TYR A 606 38.72 0.05 9.28
CA TYR A 606 38.87 -0.79 10.47
C TYR A 606 37.69 -1.74 10.63
N THR A 607 37.92 -2.84 11.34
CA THR A 607 36.87 -3.77 11.76
C THR A 607 36.99 -4.12 13.25
N GLY A 608 35.87 -4.48 13.88
CA GLY A 608 35.76 -4.75 15.31
C GLY A 608 35.89 -3.48 16.15
N GLY A 609 36.38 -3.60 17.39
CA GLY A 609 36.46 -2.46 18.30
C GLY A 609 35.11 -2.12 18.95
N SER A 610 34.95 -0.88 19.36
CA SER A 610 33.73 -0.36 20.02
C SER A 610 33.52 1.12 19.70
N SER A 611 32.26 1.56 19.71
CA SER A 611 31.90 2.97 19.59
C SER A 611 31.12 3.44 20.83
N THR A 612 31.37 4.67 21.27
CA THR A 612 30.56 5.32 22.31
C THR A 612 29.37 6.11 21.75
N GLY A 613 29.18 6.08 20.43
CA GLY A 613 28.13 6.83 19.74
C GLY A 613 26.73 6.29 20.01
N SER A 614 25.72 7.08 19.68
CA SER A 614 24.33 6.66 19.63
C SER A 614 24.14 5.69 18.47
N ASN A 615 23.60 4.50 18.73
CA ASN A 615 23.33 3.50 17.71
C ASN A 615 21.86 3.56 17.31
N THR A 616 21.60 3.83 16.03
CA THR A 616 20.29 3.71 15.39
C THR A 616 20.46 2.76 14.21
N ASP A 617 19.83 1.59 14.31
CA ASP A 617 19.84 0.51 13.31
C ASP A 617 21.22 0.10 12.77
N GLY A 618 22.20 0.09 13.67
CA GLY A 618 23.58 -0.28 13.38
C GLY A 618 24.46 0.91 13.04
N LEU A 619 23.91 2.06 12.66
CA LEU A 619 24.68 3.27 12.36
C LEU A 619 24.97 4.04 13.66
N TYR A 620 26.25 4.31 13.91
CA TYR A 620 26.69 5.04 15.09
C TYR A 620 26.98 6.50 14.76
N THR A 621 26.38 7.42 15.52
CA THR A 621 26.60 8.87 15.42
C THR A 621 27.13 9.44 16.75
N ASP A 622 27.80 10.60 16.70
CA ASP A 622 28.20 11.40 17.88
C ASP A 622 29.07 10.68 18.95
N GLY A 623 30.01 9.83 18.52
CA GLY A 623 30.86 9.07 19.45
C GLY A 623 32.30 8.86 18.98
N ALA A 624 33.12 8.31 19.88
CA ALA A 624 34.49 7.91 19.58
C ALA A 624 34.56 6.41 19.28
N TYR A 625 35.18 6.06 18.17
CA TYR A 625 35.56 4.69 17.85
C TYR A 625 36.92 4.35 18.48
N THR A 626 37.04 3.17 19.10
CA THR A 626 38.31 2.71 19.70
C THR A 626 38.48 1.19 19.64
N GLY A 627 39.73 0.73 19.65
CA GLY A 627 40.07 -0.69 19.83
C GLY A 627 39.89 -1.58 18.60
N GLY A 628 39.63 -0.99 17.43
CA GLY A 628 39.52 -1.67 16.15
C GLY A 628 40.79 -2.31 15.63
N THR A 629 40.65 -3.30 14.75
CA THR A 629 41.73 -3.83 13.93
C THR A 629 41.76 -3.09 12.60
N LYS A 630 42.91 -2.51 12.26
CA LYS A 630 43.10 -1.89 10.95
C LYS A 630 43.03 -2.96 9.86
N VAL A 631 42.16 -2.75 8.86
CA VAL A 631 42.04 -3.59 7.67
C VAL A 631 43.04 -3.11 6.62
N THR A 632 42.88 -1.88 6.13
CA THR A 632 43.79 -1.30 5.13
C THR A 632 43.75 0.22 5.14
N ASP A 633 44.86 0.83 4.73
CA ASP A 633 44.93 2.22 4.29
C ASP A 633 44.75 2.28 2.77
N PHE A 634 44.11 3.32 2.24
CA PHE A 634 43.91 3.50 0.80
C PHE A 634 43.69 4.96 0.42
N GLU A 635 43.80 5.25 -0.88
CA GLU A 635 43.47 6.55 -1.47
C GLU A 635 42.31 6.37 -2.44
N VAL A 636 41.32 7.27 -2.43
CA VAL A 636 40.19 7.25 -3.37
C VAL A 636 40.65 7.82 -4.72
N SER A 637 40.71 6.99 -5.75
CA SER A 637 41.23 7.38 -7.08
C SER A 637 40.22 7.30 -8.24
N SER A 638 39.09 6.64 -8.02
CA SER A 638 38.00 6.38 -8.97
C SER A 638 36.66 6.49 -8.25
N SER A 639 35.56 6.57 -8.99
CA SER A 639 34.20 6.63 -8.43
C SER A 639 33.95 5.48 -7.48
N VAL A 640 34.38 4.26 -7.83
CA VAL A 640 34.42 3.11 -6.91
C VAL A 640 35.85 2.73 -6.56
N THR A 641 36.15 2.63 -5.26
CA THR A 641 37.42 2.09 -4.75
C THR A 641 37.17 0.70 -4.18
N TRP A 642 37.68 -0.32 -4.88
CA TRP A 642 37.54 -1.72 -4.50
C TRP A 642 38.65 -2.12 -3.53
N LEU A 643 38.29 -2.76 -2.41
CA LEU A 643 39.20 -3.14 -1.33
C LEU A 643 39.07 -4.63 -0.97
N ASN A 644 40.18 -5.18 -0.50
CA ASN A 644 40.23 -6.36 0.35
C ASN A 644 41.29 -6.16 1.45
N GLU A 645 41.59 -7.19 2.25
CA GLU A 645 42.59 -7.06 3.33
C GLU A 645 44.03 -6.80 2.85
N SER A 646 44.30 -6.88 1.55
CA SER A 646 45.61 -6.53 0.96
C SER A 646 45.68 -5.09 0.43
N GLY A 647 44.55 -4.36 0.44
CA GLY A 647 44.44 -2.98 -0.04
C GLY A 647 43.58 -2.83 -1.28
N VAL A 648 43.91 -1.84 -2.12
CA VAL A 648 43.16 -1.52 -3.34
C VAL A 648 43.26 -2.67 -4.36
N THR A 649 42.12 -3.09 -4.88
CA THR A 649 41.95 -4.16 -5.87
C THR A 649 41.10 -3.66 -7.04
N THR A 650 40.72 -4.56 -7.95
CA THR A 650 39.73 -4.33 -8.99
C THR A 650 38.38 -4.89 -8.59
N ALA A 651 37.32 -4.49 -9.31
CA ALA A 651 36.00 -5.11 -9.21
C ALA A 651 36.08 -6.64 -9.27
N ASN A 652 35.23 -7.30 -8.48
CA ASN A 652 35.13 -8.75 -8.50
C ASN A 652 34.54 -9.19 -9.85
N SER A 653 35.36 -9.70 -10.77
CA SER A 653 34.93 -10.13 -12.10
C SER A 653 34.17 -11.46 -12.09
N GLY A 654 33.50 -11.80 -10.99
CA GLY A 654 33.06 -13.16 -10.64
C GLY A 654 31.57 -13.47 -10.74
N GLY A 655 30.72 -12.51 -11.14
CA GLY A 655 29.25 -12.70 -11.20
C GLY A 655 28.63 -12.68 -12.60
N GLY A 656 29.39 -12.38 -13.66
CA GLY A 656 28.88 -12.41 -15.02
C GLY A 656 28.72 -13.85 -15.52
N PHE A 657 27.47 -14.29 -15.72
CA PHE A 657 27.11 -15.54 -16.39
C PHE A 657 28.08 -15.88 -17.52
N GLY A 658 28.80 -17.00 -17.35
CA GLY A 658 29.69 -17.55 -18.36
C GLY A 658 28.90 -17.90 -19.62
N GLY A 659 28.83 -16.97 -20.57
CA GLY A 659 28.48 -17.25 -21.95
C GLY A 659 29.44 -18.31 -22.49
N GLY A 660 28.97 -19.55 -22.53
CA GLY A 660 29.72 -20.72 -22.97
C GLY A 660 30.40 -20.45 -24.31
N GLY A 661 31.71 -20.22 -24.25
CA GLY A 661 32.55 -19.98 -25.40
C GLY A 661 32.40 -21.08 -26.44
N GLY A 662 32.15 -20.65 -27.67
CA GLY A 662 32.02 -21.50 -28.85
C GLY A 662 33.22 -22.44 -29.01
N GLY A 663 33.01 -23.70 -28.66
CA GLY A 663 33.89 -24.81 -29.03
C GLY A 663 33.71 -25.15 -30.51
N GLY A 664 34.61 -24.65 -31.35
CA GLY A 664 34.65 -24.92 -32.78
C GLY A 664 34.64 -26.42 -33.11
N ARG A 665 33.72 -26.83 -33.97
CA ARG A 665 33.76 -28.13 -34.66
C ARG A 665 34.52 -27.98 -35.98
N PRO A 666 35.56 -28.78 -36.25
CA PRO A 666 36.31 -28.72 -37.49
C PRO A 666 35.50 -29.28 -38.66
N GLN A 667 35.65 -28.61 -39.79
CA GLN A 667 35.14 -28.97 -41.10
C GLN A 667 35.87 -30.21 -41.65
N GLY A 668 35.10 -31.19 -42.14
CA GLY A 668 35.56 -32.33 -42.95
C GLY A 668 34.42 -33.36 -43.01
N GLY A 669 33.77 -33.68 -44.12
CA GLY A 669 34.20 -33.72 -45.51
C GLY A 669 34.24 -35.19 -45.94
N GLY A 670 33.24 -35.65 -46.70
CA GLY A 670 33.38 -36.88 -47.48
C GLY A 670 32.17 -37.83 -47.52
N ARG A 671 31.40 -37.69 -48.61
CA ARG A 671 30.52 -38.66 -49.28
C ARG A 671 29.18 -39.01 -48.66
#